data_AF-A0A7X8QSZ1-F1
#
_entry.id   AF-A0A7X8QSZ1-F1
#
_cell.length_a   1.000
_cell.length_b   1.000
_cell.length_c   1.000
_cell.angle_alpha   90.00
_cell.angle_beta   90.00
_cell.angle_gamma   90.00
#
_symmetry.space_group_name_H-M   'P 1'
#
loop_
_entity.id
_entity.type
_entity.pdbx_description
1 polymer ?
#
loop_
_entity_poly.entity_id
_entity_poly.type
_entity_poly.pdbx_seq_one_letter_code
_entity_poly.pdbx_strand_id
1 'polypeptide(L)'
;MMSGKQRMLAVVLVVVVFSGMFCRAAGEEGVRRVVETQRLLYEPSGMEFVAGKLNLEAVTDWRILRIVDGAEVVAEPQLGLGREEWAALTEYDTGKLGLRVLEAHLGRRGTQAASSAFYTLRQYAAEHDGKWPPSFEAWQEYLQREDVNKAQVLRTTGYEEKFGVFGGENCWGFVHDAPCAMRWYDNNGGKRYGWPTNDAVVLMELRPLYDDGKHLIVHANGFVERVAINETMVGRYGWTIKPLRQSDGGRKPPEEIRYDLRGRLQAPGWMRFVVYSSSLDKEVTCEWVIGDLPRVGGEPAKEVRNEWSQMRAASWLQMTTGTRDVSLPLSALLQVASEIYGKDINSLLEQFERRSWRRGRNNSGGETTVFGMLGGEAAVSETLQLQSLAQVSGGGREVLLSAINGVEVESHPYEEMLAGAVGGHLPLAELVPADRMMVYAAKPQALAAFLEDGAAFVSRIGATSTGRSIDYGLVERYLAKLGMNSELAQQLLRSGIVAELAIFLPDLFLINGTEVTLVCCVPQLKSLAAVLKFGNLADGDQKPMSMKAPLNGAEIHLAAKGEILILGSAASEVARAYGLLQNGGAGSLGHSAEFRYMLPQLPILESTRLYAYFSDSFIRRLVGPEVKIGQLRRMTEIGRLTKIEAARLLWEMDGKPGEEPGRDVIAQLLASGYLKGEATAYQDVVCHEDGAISSAAYGTLGQMSSLLQKPITQVTEFEAKSYKQYRDQYTSYWQQYFDPIAVRLDDTSDGELQLTTFILPLINSSLYDTLREFFSISRSDTLRTFIATPAAPLTVSFNVSEASWSDILQDMMPDEMVQQAPALVEMLNTFSGGLHIMVHDSNPVFAAGSGEMLALGGRINGGRGADLLLPLAVTLFTRPCTLLVELTTPEAARKALNTATLNNLIAGVMRHGDANIAEAYQVDAAAWIIRFEVFGINVRIKIELRDNMLLVQNIPWIEPFKLDRIEEAHGVAARALLVPGAAVMQQPAMFAAAQERLRGIAFAGGERLIPFIATGASVGEALARHQACFGFVPRHPGNGEWVLRNGRLYSDIYGSAKEVRQPQYAPDLALGVLDGVERLEVSMQFEDSGLRTNIKWRYQKRQPQVEEK
;
A
#
# COMPACT_ATOMS: atom_id res chain seq x y z
N MET A 1 17.16 -46.24 49.58
CA MET A 1 17.56 -44.91 49.07
C MET A 1 17.51 -44.95 47.56
N MET A 2 16.47 -44.36 46.96
CA MET A 2 16.29 -44.27 45.51
C MET A 2 16.82 -42.91 45.02
N SER A 3 17.50 -42.88 43.88
CA SER A 3 18.23 -41.71 43.37
C SER A 3 17.30 -40.62 42.83
N GLY A 4 17.77 -39.37 42.75
CA GLY A 4 16.99 -38.19 42.35
C GLY A 4 16.25 -38.31 41.00
N LYS A 5 16.69 -39.20 40.10
CA LYS A 5 15.98 -39.49 38.84
C LYS A 5 14.67 -40.29 39.02
N GLN A 6 14.53 -41.06 40.11
CA GLN A 6 13.32 -41.83 40.41
C GLN A 6 12.20 -41.01 41.06
N ARG A 7 12.51 -39.87 41.71
CA ARG A 7 11.48 -38.94 42.22
C ARG A 7 10.83 -38.11 41.12
N MET A 8 11.57 -37.76 40.06
CA MET A 8 11.03 -37.01 38.93
C MET A 8 10.13 -37.89 38.04
N LEU A 9 10.47 -39.17 37.86
CA LEU A 9 9.64 -40.11 37.12
C LEU A 9 8.34 -40.45 37.87
N ALA A 10 8.35 -40.50 39.21
CA ALA A 10 7.16 -40.75 40.02
C ALA A 10 6.18 -39.55 40.05
N VAL A 11 6.68 -38.31 39.99
CA VAL A 11 5.82 -37.11 39.87
C VAL A 11 5.25 -37.00 38.44
N VAL A 12 6.02 -37.36 37.42
CA VAL A 12 5.54 -37.38 36.02
C VAL A 12 4.52 -38.51 35.78
N LEU A 13 4.67 -39.69 36.39
CA LEU A 13 3.70 -40.78 36.24
C LEU A 13 2.38 -40.51 37.00
N VAL A 14 2.42 -39.84 38.15
CA VAL A 14 1.20 -39.50 38.90
C VAL A 14 0.42 -38.36 38.23
N VAL A 15 1.10 -37.42 37.55
CA VAL A 15 0.43 -36.37 36.76
C VAL A 15 -0.15 -36.92 35.45
N VAL A 16 0.50 -37.89 34.80
CA VAL A 16 -0.02 -38.50 33.56
C VAL A 16 -1.19 -39.46 33.82
N VAL A 17 -1.20 -40.16 34.96
CA VAL A 17 -2.30 -41.11 35.30
C VAL A 17 -3.53 -40.41 35.91
N PHE A 18 -3.38 -39.31 36.65
CA PHE A 18 -4.55 -38.53 37.12
C PHE A 18 -5.17 -37.64 36.03
N SER A 19 -4.40 -37.22 35.02
CA SER A 19 -4.94 -36.48 33.87
C SER A 19 -5.74 -37.39 32.92
N GLY A 20 -5.43 -38.70 32.88
CA GLY A 20 -6.16 -39.69 32.11
C GLY A 20 -7.45 -40.21 32.77
N MET A 21 -7.55 -40.19 34.11
CA MET A 21 -8.73 -40.71 34.83
C MET A 21 -9.87 -39.69 34.98
N PHE A 22 -9.60 -38.38 34.87
CA PHE A 22 -10.69 -37.38 34.75
C PHE A 22 -11.25 -37.25 33.33
N CYS A 23 -10.60 -37.85 32.32
CA CYS A 23 -11.08 -37.84 30.92
C CYS A 23 -11.92 -39.07 30.54
N ARG A 24 -12.24 -39.98 31.47
CA ARG A 24 -13.04 -41.19 31.19
C ARG A 24 -14.26 -41.39 32.09
N ALA A 25 -14.63 -40.37 32.86
CA ALA A 25 -15.87 -40.34 33.66
C ALA A 25 -16.72 -39.09 33.38
N ALA A 26 -16.66 -38.56 32.15
CA ALA A 26 -17.63 -37.61 31.60
C ALA A 26 -18.33 -38.26 30.40
N GLY A 27 -19.07 -39.33 30.68
CA GLY A 27 -20.13 -39.77 29.80
C GLY A 27 -21.36 -38.89 30.04
N GLU A 28 -21.83 -38.23 28.98
CA GLU A 28 -23.20 -37.67 28.86
C GLU A 28 -23.62 -36.44 29.68
N GLU A 29 -22.70 -35.51 29.98
CA GLU A 29 -23.07 -34.09 30.17
C GLU A 29 -22.32 -33.23 29.15
N GLY A 30 -23.03 -32.40 28.36
CA GLY A 30 -22.38 -31.26 27.70
C GLY A 30 -22.59 -31.06 26.19
N VAL A 31 -23.49 -31.79 25.51
CA VAL A 31 -23.89 -31.40 24.14
C VAL A 31 -24.88 -30.22 24.25
N ARG A 32 -24.46 -29.03 23.81
CA ARG A 32 -25.34 -27.85 23.78
C ARG A 32 -26.29 -27.94 22.58
N ARG A 33 -27.59 -27.87 22.82
CA ARG A 33 -28.59 -27.88 21.74
C ARG A 33 -28.87 -26.47 21.24
N VAL A 34 -28.94 -26.34 19.91
CA VAL A 34 -29.47 -25.13 19.26
C VAL A 34 -30.96 -25.02 19.57
N VAL A 35 -31.40 -23.85 20.01
CA VAL A 35 -32.78 -23.52 20.36
C VAL A 35 -33.37 -22.54 19.35
N GLU A 36 -34.68 -22.30 19.41
CA GLU A 36 -35.38 -21.33 18.55
C GLU A 36 -35.15 -21.56 17.04
N THR A 37 -35.14 -22.82 16.61
CA THR A 37 -34.85 -23.17 15.21
C THR A 37 -36.05 -22.84 14.30
N GLN A 38 -35.78 -22.16 13.18
CA GLN A 38 -36.78 -21.77 12.20
C GLN A 38 -36.29 -22.05 10.77
N ARG A 39 -37.19 -22.55 9.91
CA ARG A 39 -36.94 -22.78 8.46
C ARG A 39 -37.56 -21.65 7.64
N LEU A 40 -36.75 -21.03 6.80
CA LEU A 40 -37.11 -19.82 6.05
C LEU A 40 -36.86 -20.06 4.55
N LEU A 41 -37.83 -19.72 3.71
CA LEU A 41 -37.72 -19.86 2.25
C LEU A 41 -37.43 -18.50 1.62
N TYR A 42 -36.40 -18.42 0.79
CA TYR A 42 -36.12 -17.25 -0.03
C TYR A 42 -36.48 -17.51 -1.50
N GLU A 43 -37.67 -17.03 -1.90
CA GLU A 43 -38.28 -17.32 -3.20
C GLU A 43 -37.45 -16.90 -4.44
N PRO A 44 -36.74 -15.75 -4.47
CA PRO A 44 -36.04 -15.30 -5.69
C PRO A 44 -34.86 -16.18 -6.15
N SER A 45 -34.26 -16.98 -5.27
CA SER A 45 -33.14 -17.89 -5.64
C SER A 45 -33.43 -19.37 -5.42
N GLY A 46 -34.60 -19.70 -4.85
CA GLY A 46 -34.97 -21.06 -4.46
C GLY A 46 -34.14 -21.64 -3.31
N MET A 47 -33.33 -20.84 -2.61
CA MET A 47 -32.55 -21.28 -1.46
C MET A 47 -33.38 -21.29 -0.18
N GLU A 48 -33.18 -22.32 0.64
CA GLU A 48 -33.73 -22.41 1.98
C GLU A 48 -32.65 -22.09 3.02
N PHE A 49 -33.04 -21.32 4.03
CA PHE A 49 -32.18 -20.93 5.14
C PHE A 49 -32.76 -21.44 6.45
N VAL A 50 -31.87 -21.67 7.40
CA VAL A 50 -32.23 -22.07 8.76
C VAL A 50 -31.57 -21.12 9.75
N ALA A 51 -32.36 -20.66 10.71
CA ALA A 51 -31.90 -19.83 11.81
C ALA A 51 -32.07 -20.58 13.12
N GLY A 52 -31.16 -20.35 14.07
CA GLY A 52 -31.25 -20.85 15.43
C GLY A 52 -30.50 -19.94 16.39
N LYS A 53 -30.64 -20.20 17.68
CA LYS A 53 -29.92 -19.53 18.75
C LYS A 53 -29.16 -20.56 19.58
N LEU A 54 -27.98 -20.20 20.04
CA LEU A 54 -27.12 -21.07 20.86
C LEU A 54 -26.67 -20.31 22.10
N ASN A 55 -26.91 -20.88 23.28
CA ASN A 55 -26.40 -20.29 24.54
C ASN A 55 -24.99 -20.80 24.79
N LEU A 56 -24.04 -19.87 24.90
CA LEU A 56 -22.63 -20.14 25.19
C LEU A 56 -22.14 -19.17 26.26
N GLU A 57 -21.00 -19.49 26.88
CA GLU A 57 -20.37 -18.60 27.85
C GLU A 57 -20.13 -17.21 27.25
N ALA A 58 -20.32 -16.16 28.06
CA ALA A 58 -20.37 -14.77 27.62
C ALA A 58 -18.99 -14.19 27.30
N VAL A 59 -18.42 -14.62 26.17
CA VAL A 59 -17.24 -14.03 25.51
C VAL A 59 -17.64 -13.53 24.13
N THR A 60 -16.74 -12.91 23.37
CA THR A 60 -17.02 -12.35 22.03
C THR A 60 -16.44 -13.16 20.88
N ASP A 61 -15.70 -14.24 21.18
CA ASP A 61 -14.81 -14.90 20.23
C ASP A 61 -15.17 -16.36 19.93
N TRP A 62 -16.36 -16.81 20.33
CA TRP A 62 -16.86 -18.12 19.93
C TRP A 62 -16.97 -18.22 18.40
N ARG A 63 -16.49 -19.33 17.86
CA ARG A 63 -16.52 -19.63 16.43
C ARG A 63 -16.82 -21.10 16.20
N ILE A 64 -17.49 -21.43 15.10
CA ILE A 64 -17.57 -22.81 14.63
C ILE A 64 -16.17 -23.25 14.20
N LEU A 65 -15.71 -24.35 14.80
CA LEU A 65 -14.39 -24.93 14.61
C LEU A 65 -14.42 -26.02 13.53
N ARG A 66 -15.37 -26.95 13.63
CA ARG A 66 -15.53 -28.07 12.68
C ARG A 66 -16.94 -28.63 12.71
N ILE A 67 -17.38 -29.17 11.57
CA ILE A 67 -18.58 -29.99 11.47
C ILE A 67 -18.17 -31.43 11.77
N VAL A 68 -18.93 -32.10 12.64
CA VAL A 68 -18.71 -33.50 13.04
C VAL A 68 -19.59 -34.43 12.22
N ASP A 69 -20.86 -34.07 12.03
CA ASP A 69 -21.86 -34.85 11.27
C ASP A 69 -22.98 -33.93 10.73
N GLY A 70 -23.67 -34.35 9.67
CA GLY A 70 -24.81 -33.62 9.09
C GLY A 70 -24.44 -32.40 8.24
N ALA A 71 -23.31 -32.43 7.53
CA ALA A 71 -22.91 -31.36 6.61
C ALA A 71 -23.85 -31.25 5.39
N GLU A 72 -24.49 -32.37 5.03
CA GLU A 72 -25.53 -32.52 4.01
C GLU A 72 -26.91 -32.01 4.48
N VAL A 73 -27.07 -31.69 5.76
CA VAL A 73 -28.29 -31.12 6.35
C VAL A 73 -28.20 -29.60 6.31
N VAL A 74 -27.11 -29.04 6.86
CA VAL A 74 -26.84 -27.60 6.84
C VAL A 74 -25.47 -27.31 6.25
N ALA A 75 -25.46 -26.54 5.17
CA ALA A 75 -24.24 -26.02 4.59
C ALA A 75 -23.84 -24.69 5.22
N GLU A 76 -22.53 -24.55 5.43
CA GLU A 76 -21.87 -23.31 5.88
C GLU A 76 -22.55 -22.62 7.07
N PRO A 77 -22.67 -23.32 8.21
CA PRO A 77 -23.19 -22.71 9.41
C PRO A 77 -22.28 -21.53 9.82
N GLN A 78 -22.90 -20.42 10.22
CA GLN A 78 -22.27 -19.21 10.71
C GLN A 78 -22.76 -18.93 12.12
N LEU A 79 -21.83 -18.58 13.01
CA LEU A 79 -22.11 -18.21 14.38
C LEU A 79 -21.66 -16.77 14.61
N GLY A 80 -22.54 -15.93 15.14
CA GLY A 80 -22.24 -14.55 15.47
C GLY A 80 -23.03 -14.07 16.68
N LEU A 81 -22.68 -12.89 17.20
CA LEU A 81 -23.46 -12.23 18.25
C LEU A 81 -24.47 -11.28 17.60
N GLY A 82 -25.68 -11.24 18.16
CA GLY A 82 -26.63 -10.18 17.85
C GLY A 82 -26.10 -8.81 18.28
N ARG A 83 -26.63 -7.74 17.69
CA ARG A 83 -26.14 -6.37 17.92
C ARG A 83 -26.29 -5.93 19.38
N GLU A 84 -27.37 -6.36 20.04
CA GLU A 84 -27.65 -6.06 21.44
C GLU A 84 -26.72 -6.85 22.37
N GLU A 85 -26.54 -8.14 22.09
CA GLU A 85 -25.63 -9.02 22.84
C GLU A 85 -24.17 -8.58 22.71
N TRP A 86 -23.75 -8.17 21.52
CA TRP A 86 -22.41 -7.62 21.28
C TRP A 86 -22.20 -6.31 22.04
N ALA A 87 -23.18 -5.41 22.02
CA ALA A 87 -23.11 -4.15 22.77
C ALA A 87 -23.02 -4.40 24.28
N ALA A 88 -23.82 -5.33 24.80
CA ALA A 88 -23.79 -5.73 26.20
C ALA A 88 -22.41 -6.31 26.59
N LEU A 89 -21.86 -7.24 25.80
CA LEU A 89 -20.54 -7.83 26.07
C LEU A 89 -19.39 -6.83 25.97
N THR A 90 -19.40 -5.98 24.96
CA THR A 90 -18.32 -4.98 24.74
C THR A 90 -18.25 -4.02 25.92
N GLU A 91 -19.39 -3.67 26.51
CA GLU A 91 -19.47 -2.84 27.72
C GLU A 91 -18.80 -3.53 28.92
N TYR A 92 -18.90 -4.86 29.05
CA TYR A 92 -18.23 -5.65 30.09
C TYR A 92 -16.72 -5.90 29.83
N ASP A 93 -16.35 -6.24 28.59
CA ASP A 93 -14.98 -6.60 28.18
C ASP A 93 -13.98 -5.43 28.36
N THR A 94 -14.45 -4.19 28.32
CA THR A 94 -13.60 -3.00 28.57
C THR A 94 -12.94 -3.00 29.96
N GLY A 95 -13.45 -3.79 30.91
CA GLY A 95 -12.96 -3.84 32.29
C GLY A 95 -13.11 -2.50 33.03
N LYS A 96 -12.81 -2.48 34.34
CA LYS A 96 -12.98 -1.27 35.17
C LYS A 96 -12.16 -0.06 34.67
N LEU A 97 -11.01 -0.30 34.05
CA LEU A 97 -10.15 0.76 33.53
C LEU A 97 -10.67 1.29 32.18
N GLY A 98 -11.10 0.42 31.27
CA GLY A 98 -11.67 0.84 29.99
C GLY A 98 -13.00 1.56 30.16
N LEU A 99 -13.84 1.14 31.11
CA LEU A 99 -15.04 1.87 31.52
C LEU A 99 -14.70 3.28 32.02
N ARG A 100 -13.73 3.44 32.93
CA ARG A 100 -13.28 4.78 33.39
C ARG A 100 -12.72 5.66 32.27
N VAL A 101 -12.03 5.08 31.30
CA VAL A 101 -11.50 5.81 30.13
C VAL A 101 -12.65 6.21 29.20
N LEU A 102 -13.62 5.32 28.98
CA LEU A 102 -14.82 5.59 28.20
C LEU A 102 -15.68 6.68 28.86
N GLU A 103 -15.89 6.59 30.18
CA GLU A 103 -16.56 7.59 31.03
C GLU A 103 -15.88 8.95 30.93
N ALA A 104 -14.54 8.99 31.04
CA ALA A 104 -13.78 10.24 30.88
C ALA A 104 -13.89 10.82 29.47
N HIS A 105 -13.91 9.97 28.44
CA HIS A 105 -14.02 10.40 27.04
C HIS A 105 -15.43 10.90 26.69
N LEU A 106 -16.46 10.22 27.17
CA LEU A 106 -17.86 10.61 27.03
C LEU A 106 -18.16 11.89 27.82
N GLY A 107 -17.59 12.03 29.03
CA GLY A 107 -17.62 13.27 29.81
C GLY A 107 -17.01 14.45 29.03
N ARG A 108 -15.81 14.27 28.43
CA ARG A 108 -15.19 15.29 27.58
C ARG A 108 -16.05 15.66 26.36
N ARG A 109 -16.68 14.67 25.72
CA ARG A 109 -17.61 14.91 24.59
C ARG A 109 -18.85 15.70 25.03
N GLY A 110 -19.42 15.39 26.20
CA GLY A 110 -20.52 16.16 26.80
C GLY A 110 -20.12 17.62 27.03
N THR A 111 -18.93 17.87 27.60
CA THR A 111 -18.39 19.23 27.78
C THR A 111 -18.19 19.95 26.45
N GLN A 112 -17.67 19.26 25.41
CA GLN A 112 -17.49 19.84 24.08
C GLN A 112 -18.84 20.20 23.42
N ALA A 113 -19.85 19.35 23.58
CA ALA A 113 -21.18 19.59 23.03
C ALA A 113 -21.88 20.76 23.75
N ALA A 114 -21.77 20.83 25.08
CA ALA A 114 -22.25 21.95 25.90
C ALA A 114 -21.55 23.28 25.55
N SER A 115 -20.24 23.25 25.33
CA SER A 115 -19.47 24.41 24.87
C SER A 115 -19.87 24.84 23.45
N SER A 116 -20.18 23.88 22.57
CA SER A 116 -20.64 24.17 21.21
C SER A 116 -22.04 24.81 21.22
N ALA A 117 -22.94 24.35 22.09
CA ALA A 117 -24.26 24.92 22.28
C ALA A 117 -24.24 26.40 22.68
N PHE A 118 -23.30 26.78 23.56
CA PHE A 118 -23.11 28.16 23.99
C PHE A 118 -22.97 29.14 22.80
N TYR A 119 -22.23 28.78 21.74
CA TYR A 119 -22.01 29.66 20.60
C TYR A 119 -23.31 30.05 19.88
N THR A 120 -24.28 29.15 19.84
CA THR A 120 -25.60 29.44 19.24
C THR A 120 -26.49 30.26 20.16
N LEU A 121 -26.41 30.04 21.47
CA LEU A 121 -27.09 30.88 22.47
C LEU A 121 -26.53 32.30 22.50
N ARG A 122 -25.20 32.44 22.38
CA ARG A 122 -24.53 33.72 22.26
C ARG A 122 -24.98 34.45 21.01
N GLN A 123 -25.07 33.76 19.88
CA GLN A 123 -25.56 34.35 18.64
C GLN A 123 -27.00 34.86 18.83
N TYR A 124 -27.88 34.04 19.42
CA TYR A 124 -29.25 34.44 19.74
C TYR A 124 -29.28 35.69 20.63
N ALA A 125 -28.51 35.69 21.74
CA ALA A 125 -28.47 36.81 22.68
C ALA A 125 -27.91 38.08 22.04
N ALA A 126 -26.94 37.97 21.12
CA ALA A 126 -26.43 39.11 20.37
C ALA A 126 -27.48 39.68 19.39
N GLU A 127 -28.31 38.84 18.78
CA GLU A 127 -29.41 39.25 17.89
C GLU A 127 -30.61 39.84 18.65
N HIS A 128 -30.76 39.52 19.95
CA HIS A 128 -31.90 39.90 20.78
C HIS A 128 -31.52 40.82 21.96
N ASP A 129 -30.53 41.69 21.76
CA ASP A 129 -30.10 42.72 22.72
C ASP A 129 -29.81 42.20 24.14
N GLY A 130 -29.07 41.09 24.23
CA GLY A 130 -28.72 40.46 25.51
C GLY A 130 -29.89 39.77 26.18
N LYS A 131 -30.83 39.20 25.40
CA LYS A 131 -31.87 38.31 25.93
C LYS A 131 -31.65 36.89 25.43
N TRP A 132 -31.70 35.96 26.38
CA TRP A 132 -31.69 34.54 26.07
C TRP A 132 -33.01 34.08 25.42
N PRO A 133 -33.02 32.93 24.71
CA PRO A 133 -34.26 32.32 24.25
C PRO A 133 -35.28 32.14 25.39
N PRO A 134 -36.58 32.37 25.16
CA PRO A 134 -37.58 32.25 26.22
C PRO A 134 -37.86 30.78 26.63
N SER A 135 -37.54 29.82 25.76
CA SER A 135 -37.66 28.39 26.04
C SER A 135 -36.69 27.57 25.19
N PHE A 136 -36.60 26.28 25.49
CA PHE A 136 -35.80 25.34 24.72
C PHE A 136 -36.35 25.17 23.30
N GLU A 137 -37.67 25.17 23.13
CA GLU A 137 -38.36 25.07 21.84
C GLU A 137 -38.09 26.30 20.96
N ALA A 138 -38.11 27.51 21.54
CA ALA A 138 -37.77 28.74 20.84
C ALA A 138 -36.32 28.74 20.35
N TRP A 139 -35.41 28.15 21.14
CA TRP A 139 -34.02 27.96 20.72
C TRP A 139 -33.90 26.91 19.60
N GLN A 140 -34.65 25.79 19.67
CA GLN A 140 -34.67 24.79 18.59
C GLN A 140 -35.22 25.34 17.27
N GLU A 141 -36.25 26.18 17.33
CA GLU A 141 -36.81 26.87 16.15
C GLU A 141 -35.78 27.81 15.55
N TYR A 142 -35.07 28.59 16.38
CA TYR A 142 -33.98 29.45 15.95
C TYR A 142 -32.86 28.67 15.24
N LEU A 143 -32.49 27.50 15.75
CA LEU A 143 -31.48 26.62 15.14
C LEU A 143 -31.89 26.09 13.75
N GLN A 144 -33.17 26.20 13.34
CA GLN A 144 -33.58 25.81 11.99
C GLN A 144 -33.22 26.84 10.92
N ARG A 145 -32.97 28.11 11.27
CA ARG A 145 -32.62 29.17 10.31
C ARG A 145 -31.31 28.87 9.55
N GLU A 146 -31.23 29.25 8.28
CA GLU A 146 -30.06 28.99 7.41
C GLU A 146 -28.82 29.81 7.79
N ASP A 147 -29.01 30.98 8.39
CA ASP A 147 -27.97 31.95 8.75
C ASP A 147 -27.34 31.73 10.14
N VAL A 148 -27.82 30.72 10.87
CA VAL A 148 -27.20 30.29 12.13
C VAL A 148 -26.01 29.40 11.82
N ASN A 149 -24.86 29.67 12.46
CA ASN A 149 -23.65 28.89 12.23
C ASN A 149 -23.75 27.49 12.88
N LYS A 150 -24.38 26.54 12.16
CA LYS A 150 -24.60 25.15 12.59
C LYS A 150 -23.32 24.30 12.58
N ALA A 151 -22.26 24.78 11.94
CA ALA A 151 -21.05 24.00 11.65
C ALA A 151 -20.23 23.62 12.89
N GLN A 152 -20.45 24.27 14.05
CA GLN A 152 -19.83 23.90 15.33
C GLN A 152 -20.69 22.92 16.16
N VAL A 153 -22.02 22.98 16.07
CA VAL A 153 -22.93 22.11 16.83
C VAL A 153 -23.03 20.70 16.24
N LEU A 154 -22.96 20.56 14.91
CA LEU A 154 -23.13 19.28 14.22
C LEU A 154 -21.90 18.36 14.25
N ARG A 155 -20.69 18.89 14.54
CA ARG A 155 -19.44 18.10 14.50
C ARG A 155 -19.20 17.24 15.74
N THR A 156 -19.89 17.51 16.85
CA THR A 156 -19.57 16.96 18.18
C THR A 156 -20.53 15.87 18.66
N THR A 157 -21.75 15.74 18.11
CA THR A 157 -22.79 14.93 18.77
C THR A 157 -22.81 13.46 18.38
N GLY A 158 -22.38 13.03 17.18
CA GLY A 158 -22.14 11.61 16.82
C GLY A 158 -23.29 10.61 17.04
N TYR A 159 -24.44 11.06 17.53
CA TYR A 159 -25.70 10.37 17.69
C TYR A 159 -26.70 11.14 16.83
N GLU A 160 -27.47 10.43 16.02
CA GLU A 160 -28.50 11.02 15.15
C GLU A 160 -29.70 11.58 15.93
N GLU A 161 -29.65 11.59 17.27
CA GLU A 161 -30.62 12.28 18.12
C GLU A 161 -30.19 13.74 18.32
N LYS A 162 -31.04 14.64 17.82
CA LYS A 162 -30.89 16.10 17.86
C LYS A 162 -30.42 16.53 19.25
N PHE A 163 -29.38 17.36 19.32
CA PHE A 163 -28.89 17.94 20.57
C PHE A 163 -30.07 18.47 21.40
N GLY A 164 -30.37 17.77 22.48
CA GLY A 164 -31.34 18.17 23.49
C GLY A 164 -32.73 17.54 23.47
N VAL A 165 -33.02 16.48 22.71
CA VAL A 165 -34.20 15.61 22.98
C VAL A 165 -33.83 14.14 22.91
N PHE A 166 -34.09 13.37 23.97
CA PHE A 166 -33.92 11.92 24.05
C PHE A 166 -35.25 11.26 24.45
N GLY A 167 -35.76 10.34 23.64
CA GLY A 167 -37.05 9.67 23.91
C GLY A 167 -38.25 10.63 24.05
N GLY A 168 -38.22 11.80 23.40
CA GLY A 168 -39.26 12.82 23.50
C GLY A 168 -39.14 13.79 24.68
N GLU A 169 -38.10 13.68 25.51
CA GLU A 169 -37.84 14.58 26.65
C GLU A 169 -36.57 15.42 26.46
N ASN A 170 -36.57 16.66 26.96
CA ASN A 170 -35.44 17.58 26.81
C ASN A 170 -34.22 17.13 27.62
N CYS A 171 -33.04 17.04 27.00
CA CYS A 171 -31.79 16.71 27.70
C CYS A 171 -31.17 17.91 28.42
N TRP A 172 -31.63 19.12 28.12
CA TRP A 172 -31.14 20.39 28.67
C TRP A 172 -32.29 21.24 29.19
N GLY A 173 -32.07 21.88 30.33
CA GLY A 173 -32.94 22.86 30.96
C GLY A 173 -32.43 24.25 30.63
N PHE A 174 -33.31 25.07 30.06
CA PHE A 174 -32.98 26.44 29.68
C PHE A 174 -33.33 27.42 30.79
N VAL A 175 -32.34 28.15 31.31
CA VAL A 175 -32.53 29.14 32.37
C VAL A 175 -32.90 30.48 31.73
N HIS A 176 -34.16 30.61 31.33
CA HIS A 176 -34.63 31.70 30.45
C HIS A 176 -34.52 33.12 31.06
N ASP A 177 -34.49 33.23 32.39
CA ASP A 177 -34.36 34.49 33.13
C ASP A 177 -32.94 34.74 33.67
N ALA A 178 -31.95 33.94 33.23
CA ALA A 178 -30.55 34.19 33.56
C ALA A 178 -30.16 35.60 33.10
N PRO A 179 -29.50 36.42 33.95
CA PRO A 179 -29.02 37.71 33.50
C PRO A 179 -28.00 37.51 32.36
N CYS A 180 -28.00 38.40 31.37
CA CYS A 180 -27.07 38.37 30.25
C CYS A 180 -26.45 39.76 30.11
N ALA A 181 -25.27 39.94 30.72
CA ALA A 181 -24.55 41.21 30.63
C ALA A 181 -23.65 41.18 29.39
N MET A 182 -24.06 41.84 28.31
CA MET A 182 -23.34 41.82 27.02
C MET A 182 -22.28 42.92 26.95
N ARG A 183 -21.04 42.54 26.65
CA ARG A 183 -19.98 43.44 26.17
C ARG A 183 -19.94 43.39 24.65
N TRP A 184 -20.06 44.56 24.03
CA TRP A 184 -20.10 44.70 22.59
C TRP A 184 -18.73 45.08 22.05
N TYR A 185 -18.38 44.50 20.91
CA TYR A 185 -17.19 44.81 20.14
C TYR A 185 -17.61 45.21 18.72
N ASP A 186 -17.09 46.34 18.27
CA ASP A 186 -17.25 46.79 16.89
C ASP A 186 -16.06 46.30 16.08
N ASN A 187 -16.32 45.64 14.95
CA ASN A 187 -15.28 45.23 14.01
C ASN A 187 -15.32 46.16 12.78
N ASN A 188 -14.16 46.42 12.15
CA ASN A 188 -13.96 47.42 11.08
C ASN A 188 -14.78 47.19 9.78
N GLY A 189 -15.72 46.24 9.76
CA GLY A 189 -16.64 45.95 8.65
C GLY A 189 -18.13 46.14 8.99
N GLY A 190 -18.47 46.87 10.07
CA GLY A 190 -19.86 47.25 10.39
C GLY A 190 -20.73 46.16 11.02
N LYS A 191 -20.18 44.99 11.35
CA LYS A 191 -20.87 43.95 12.13
C LYS A 191 -20.54 44.09 13.61
N ARG A 192 -21.57 44.26 14.44
CA ARG A 192 -21.49 44.31 15.90
C ARG A 192 -21.47 42.89 16.46
N TYR A 193 -20.49 42.55 17.31
CA TYR A 193 -20.44 41.24 17.96
C TYR A 193 -20.50 41.39 19.49
N GLY A 194 -21.39 40.62 20.13
CA GLY A 194 -21.62 40.68 21.57
C GLY A 194 -21.13 39.44 22.30
N TRP A 195 -20.49 39.63 23.44
CA TRP A 195 -20.06 38.56 24.35
C TRP A 195 -20.63 38.79 25.75
N PRO A 196 -21.34 37.80 26.34
CA PRO A 196 -21.78 37.91 27.71
C PRO A 196 -20.58 37.81 28.67
N THR A 197 -20.59 38.61 29.74
CA THR A 197 -19.45 38.76 30.67
C THR A 197 -19.76 38.32 32.09
N ASN A 198 -20.95 37.78 32.35
CA ASN A 198 -21.34 37.31 33.67
C ASN A 198 -21.36 35.78 33.74
N ASP A 199 -21.28 35.24 34.97
CA ASP A 199 -21.15 33.80 35.21
C ASP A 199 -22.51 33.13 35.50
N ALA A 200 -23.61 33.75 35.07
CA ALA A 200 -24.94 33.18 35.28
C ALA A 200 -25.10 31.86 34.52
N VAL A 201 -25.75 30.87 35.14
CA VAL A 201 -26.04 29.58 34.48
C VAL A 201 -27.17 29.78 33.48
N VAL A 202 -26.94 29.38 32.22
CA VAL A 202 -27.87 29.56 31.10
C VAL A 202 -28.42 28.21 30.60
N LEU A 203 -27.59 27.15 30.67
CA LEU A 203 -28.03 25.77 30.41
C LEU A 203 -27.66 24.87 31.57
N MET A 204 -28.50 23.87 31.78
CA MET A 204 -28.31 22.83 32.77
C MET A 204 -28.64 21.48 32.16
N GLU A 205 -27.76 20.49 32.32
CA GLU A 205 -28.00 19.13 31.85
C GLU A 205 -29.09 18.49 32.73
N LEU A 206 -30.18 18.03 32.10
CA LEU A 206 -31.30 17.35 32.77
C LEU A 206 -31.18 15.83 32.67
N ARG A 207 -30.45 15.34 31.68
CA ARG A 207 -30.27 13.91 31.45
C ARG A 207 -28.78 13.57 31.39
N PRO A 208 -28.06 13.65 32.52
CA PRO A 208 -26.67 13.25 32.54
C PRO A 208 -26.53 11.81 32.08
N LEU A 209 -25.43 11.48 31.41
CA LEU A 209 -25.27 10.14 30.87
C LEU A 209 -25.31 9.05 31.94
N TYR A 210 -24.86 9.35 33.17
CA TYR A 210 -24.82 8.44 34.32
C TYR A 210 -25.36 9.11 35.59
N ASP A 211 -25.83 8.31 36.55
CA ASP A 211 -26.22 8.76 37.88
C ASP A 211 -25.00 8.85 38.82
N ASP A 212 -24.15 9.85 38.60
CA ASP A 212 -22.96 10.17 39.41
C ASP A 212 -23.20 11.33 40.40
N GLY A 213 -24.46 11.74 40.58
CA GLY A 213 -24.85 12.90 41.38
C GLY A 213 -24.38 14.25 40.81
N LYS A 214 -23.91 14.27 39.56
CA LYS A 214 -23.39 15.46 38.89
C LYS A 214 -24.05 15.69 37.53
N HIS A 215 -23.95 16.92 37.06
CA HIS A 215 -24.51 17.36 35.78
C HIS A 215 -23.66 18.50 35.21
N LEU A 216 -23.72 18.69 33.89
CA LEU A 216 -23.10 19.83 33.23
C LEU A 216 -23.94 21.10 33.38
N ILE A 217 -23.28 22.22 33.67
CA ILE A 217 -23.85 23.55 33.57
C ILE A 217 -23.04 24.38 32.58
N VAL A 218 -23.73 25.26 31.86
CA VAL A 218 -23.11 26.21 30.93
C VAL A 218 -23.39 27.61 31.44
N HIS A 219 -22.32 28.38 31.63
CA HIS A 219 -22.39 29.76 32.07
C HIS A 219 -22.54 30.71 30.88
N ALA A 220 -23.05 31.91 31.16
CA ALA A 220 -23.24 32.98 30.20
C ALA A 220 -21.91 33.45 29.58
N ASN A 221 -20.78 33.32 30.28
CA ASN A 221 -19.45 33.61 29.73
C ASN A 221 -18.89 32.50 28.80
N GLY A 222 -19.62 31.38 28.63
CA GLY A 222 -19.22 30.23 27.83
C GLY A 222 -18.39 29.17 28.56
N PHE A 223 -18.11 29.37 29.85
CA PHE A 223 -17.51 28.35 30.71
C PHE A 223 -18.49 27.19 30.91
N VAL A 224 -17.96 25.97 30.89
CA VAL A 224 -18.73 24.74 31.10
C VAL A 224 -18.07 23.97 32.22
N GLU A 225 -18.83 23.64 33.25
CA GLU A 225 -18.35 22.82 34.35
C GLU A 225 -19.33 21.68 34.69
N ARG A 226 -18.77 20.58 35.19
CA ARG A 226 -19.54 19.44 35.70
C ARG A 226 -19.58 19.54 37.22
N VAL A 227 -20.72 19.95 37.77
CA VAL A 227 -20.92 20.21 39.20
C VAL A 227 -21.86 19.19 39.83
N ALA A 228 -21.96 19.18 41.15
CA ALA A 228 -23.04 18.44 41.83
C ALA A 228 -24.41 19.00 41.41
N ILE A 229 -25.43 18.15 41.32
CA ILE A 229 -26.78 18.54 40.89
C ILE A 229 -27.27 19.74 41.70
N ASN A 230 -27.54 20.85 41.01
CA ASN A 230 -28.03 22.08 41.63
C ASN A 230 -29.53 21.96 41.97
N GLU A 231 -29.84 21.34 43.10
CA GLU A 231 -31.22 21.07 43.55
C GLU A 231 -32.10 22.32 43.64
N THR A 232 -31.51 23.47 44.02
CA THR A 232 -32.21 24.76 44.09
C THR A 232 -32.76 25.18 42.73
N MET A 233 -31.96 25.04 41.67
CA MET A 233 -32.38 25.34 40.29
C MET A 233 -33.34 24.27 39.76
N VAL A 234 -33.09 22.99 40.02
CA VAL A 234 -34.01 21.89 39.68
C VAL A 234 -35.42 22.20 40.23
N GLY A 235 -35.52 22.52 41.51
CA GLY A 235 -36.78 22.84 42.18
C GLY A 235 -37.44 24.11 41.64
N ARG A 236 -36.65 25.16 41.35
CA ARG A 236 -37.17 26.45 40.83
C ARG A 236 -37.89 26.32 39.50
N TYR A 237 -37.35 25.53 38.56
CA TYR A 237 -37.93 25.36 37.22
C TYR A 237 -38.78 24.08 37.08
N GLY A 238 -39.00 23.34 38.18
CA GLY A 238 -39.76 22.10 38.17
C GLY A 238 -39.12 21.00 37.30
N TRP A 239 -37.81 21.02 37.14
CA TRP A 239 -37.10 20.04 36.33
C TRP A 239 -36.94 18.72 37.07
N THR A 240 -36.76 17.64 36.32
CA THR A 240 -36.42 16.32 36.88
C THR A 240 -35.15 15.85 36.23
N ILE A 241 -34.13 15.55 37.05
CA ILE A 241 -32.89 14.96 36.55
C ILE A 241 -33.14 13.47 36.33
N LYS A 242 -33.02 13.02 35.07
CA LYS A 242 -33.18 11.61 34.69
C LYS A 242 -31.91 11.14 33.97
N PRO A 243 -30.97 10.53 34.69
CA PRO A 243 -29.78 9.97 34.06
C PRO A 243 -30.13 9.00 32.94
N LEU A 244 -29.42 9.06 31.81
CA LEU A 244 -29.65 8.17 30.67
C LEU A 244 -29.23 6.72 30.97
N ARG A 245 -28.27 6.55 31.88
CA ARG A 245 -27.84 5.26 32.42
C ARG A 245 -27.80 5.34 33.94
N GLN A 246 -28.20 4.28 34.61
CA GLN A 246 -27.93 4.15 36.05
C GLN A 246 -26.43 3.88 36.24
N SER A 247 -25.85 4.36 37.33
CA SER A 247 -24.49 3.94 37.71
C SER A 247 -24.56 2.48 38.12
N ASP A 248 -24.35 1.58 37.16
CA ASP A 248 -24.40 0.14 37.41
C ASP A 248 -23.20 -0.25 38.27
N GLY A 249 -23.41 -0.24 39.58
CA GLY A 249 -22.51 -0.76 40.59
C GLY A 249 -22.22 -2.24 40.36
N GLY A 250 -21.26 -2.53 39.48
CA GLY A 250 -20.65 -3.85 39.34
C GLY A 250 -21.62 -4.98 38.95
N ARG A 251 -22.46 -4.79 37.93
CA ARG A 251 -23.08 -5.95 37.26
C ARG A 251 -21.98 -6.90 36.79
N LYS A 252 -22.02 -8.15 37.24
CA LYS A 252 -21.18 -9.22 36.68
C LYS A 252 -21.65 -9.50 35.24
N PRO A 253 -20.74 -9.80 34.29
CA PRO A 253 -21.16 -10.28 32.98
C PRO A 253 -22.08 -11.48 33.18
N PRO A 254 -23.13 -11.64 32.34
CA PRO A 254 -23.93 -12.85 32.37
C PRO A 254 -23.01 -14.06 32.17
N GLU A 255 -23.27 -15.19 32.83
CA GLU A 255 -22.41 -16.37 32.66
C GLU A 255 -22.53 -16.94 31.23
N GLU A 256 -23.73 -16.86 30.64
CA GLU A 256 -24.02 -17.24 29.26
C GLU A 256 -24.73 -16.13 28.48
N ILE A 257 -24.52 -16.08 27.18
CA ILE A 257 -25.17 -15.19 26.24
C ILE A 257 -25.65 -15.94 25.00
N ARG A 258 -26.64 -15.35 24.30
CA ARG A 258 -27.19 -15.91 23.08
C ARG A 258 -26.32 -15.54 21.88
N TYR A 259 -25.98 -16.57 21.13
CA TYR A 259 -25.36 -16.50 19.83
C TYR A 259 -26.38 -16.83 18.73
N ASP A 260 -26.24 -16.13 17.63
CA ASP A 260 -27.03 -16.30 16.43
C ASP A 260 -26.36 -17.31 15.52
N LEU A 261 -27.09 -18.38 15.25
CA LEU A 261 -26.69 -19.41 14.32
C LEU A 261 -27.50 -19.27 13.03
N ARG A 262 -26.80 -19.27 11.91
CA ARG A 262 -27.38 -19.09 10.57
C ARG A 262 -26.77 -20.13 9.64
N GLY A 263 -27.55 -20.72 8.75
CA GLY A 263 -27.03 -21.70 7.80
C GLY A 263 -27.94 -21.87 6.60
N ARG A 264 -27.40 -22.48 5.54
CA ARG A 264 -28.18 -22.84 4.37
C ARG A 264 -28.71 -24.26 4.53
N LEU A 265 -30.02 -24.43 4.43
CA LEU A 265 -30.66 -25.73 4.57
C LEU A 265 -30.55 -26.51 3.25
N GLN A 266 -29.99 -27.71 3.31
CA GLN A 266 -29.90 -28.64 2.17
C GLN A 266 -30.94 -29.76 2.29
N ALA A 267 -31.09 -30.33 3.48
CA ALA A 267 -32.07 -31.35 3.79
C ALA A 267 -32.54 -31.20 5.25
N PRO A 268 -33.77 -31.63 5.60
CA PRO A 268 -34.16 -31.79 6.99
C PRO A 268 -33.34 -32.91 7.64
N GLY A 269 -33.05 -32.79 8.94
CA GLY A 269 -32.17 -33.73 9.64
C GLY A 269 -31.60 -33.14 10.92
N TRP A 270 -30.38 -33.54 11.25
CA TRP A 270 -29.64 -32.98 12.38
C TRP A 270 -28.19 -32.76 11.97
N MET A 271 -27.55 -31.77 12.58
CA MET A 271 -26.15 -31.44 12.39
C MET A 271 -25.46 -31.43 13.75
N ARG A 272 -24.24 -31.98 13.82
CA ARG A 272 -23.36 -31.85 14.98
C ARG A 272 -22.09 -31.12 14.59
N PHE A 273 -21.71 -30.13 15.38
CA PHE A 273 -20.54 -29.29 15.14
C PHE A 273 -19.88 -28.92 16.46
N VAL A 274 -18.62 -28.49 16.39
CA VAL A 274 -17.86 -28.02 17.56
C VAL A 274 -17.63 -26.54 17.41
N VAL A 275 -17.87 -25.79 18.49
CA VAL A 275 -17.48 -24.38 18.62
C VAL A 275 -16.26 -24.25 19.53
N TYR A 276 -15.44 -23.23 19.28
CA TYR A 276 -14.23 -22.94 20.04
C TYR A 276 -14.16 -21.45 20.42
N SER A 277 -13.72 -21.18 21.63
CA SER A 277 -13.33 -19.83 22.10
C SER A 277 -11.84 -19.82 22.40
N SER A 278 -11.13 -18.83 21.85
CA SER A 278 -9.71 -18.62 22.13
C SER A 278 -9.46 -17.97 23.49
N SER A 279 -10.39 -17.15 23.97
CA SER A 279 -10.31 -16.48 25.28
C SER A 279 -10.51 -17.47 26.43
N LEU A 280 -11.34 -18.48 26.24
CA LEU A 280 -11.58 -19.55 27.21
C LEU A 280 -10.71 -20.79 26.97
N ASP A 281 -10.02 -20.86 25.83
CA ASP A 281 -9.35 -22.06 25.30
C ASP A 281 -10.21 -23.33 25.44
N LYS A 282 -11.48 -23.22 25.03
CA LYS A 282 -12.51 -24.24 25.28
C LYS A 282 -13.21 -24.64 24.00
N GLU A 283 -13.37 -25.95 23.81
CA GLU A 283 -14.24 -26.53 22.78
C GLU A 283 -15.58 -26.96 23.40
N VAL A 284 -16.68 -26.70 22.69
CA VAL A 284 -18.02 -27.16 23.07
C VAL A 284 -18.66 -27.86 21.89
N THR A 285 -19.19 -29.06 22.12
CA THR A 285 -19.93 -29.80 21.08
C THR A 285 -21.39 -29.37 21.08
N CYS A 286 -21.91 -29.05 19.90
CA CYS A 286 -23.24 -28.54 19.68
C CYS A 286 -24.03 -29.44 18.72
N GLU A 287 -25.34 -29.50 18.93
CA GLU A 287 -26.27 -30.26 18.09
C GLU A 287 -27.42 -29.35 17.62
N TRP A 288 -27.65 -29.33 16.31
CA TRP A 288 -28.72 -28.59 15.65
C TRP A 288 -29.71 -29.55 15.03
N VAL A 289 -30.90 -29.66 15.61
CA VAL A 289 -31.97 -30.52 15.10
C VAL A 289 -32.93 -29.68 14.26
N ILE A 290 -33.11 -30.09 13.00
CA ILE A 290 -33.88 -29.37 12.00
C ILE A 290 -34.92 -30.34 11.46
N GLY A 291 -36.03 -30.46 12.19
CA GLY A 291 -37.16 -31.28 11.79
C GLY A 291 -38.00 -30.65 10.68
N ASP A 292 -39.19 -31.21 10.42
CA ASP A 292 -40.22 -30.60 9.57
C ASP A 292 -40.82 -29.35 10.24
N LEU A 293 -40.05 -28.27 10.25
CA LEU A 293 -40.49 -26.96 10.73
C LEU A 293 -41.31 -26.25 9.65
N PRO A 294 -42.39 -25.54 10.02
CA PRO A 294 -43.19 -24.77 9.07
C PRO A 294 -42.33 -23.70 8.40
N ARG A 295 -42.51 -23.56 7.07
CA ARG A 295 -41.80 -22.56 6.26
C ARG A 295 -42.33 -21.16 6.58
N VAL A 296 -41.44 -20.27 7.02
CA VAL A 296 -41.75 -18.85 7.21
C VAL A 296 -41.23 -18.07 5.98
N GLY A 297 -42.11 -17.30 5.33
CA GLY A 297 -41.78 -16.46 4.17
C GLY A 297 -41.86 -14.96 4.49
N GLY A 298 -41.48 -14.11 3.54
CA GLY A 298 -41.56 -12.64 3.66
C GLY A 298 -40.29 -11.97 4.20
N GLU A 299 -40.44 -10.81 4.87
CA GLU A 299 -39.31 -10.02 5.41
C GLU A 299 -38.41 -10.79 6.41
N PRO A 300 -38.90 -11.68 7.29
CA PRO A 300 -38.04 -12.45 8.20
C PRO A 300 -37.03 -13.37 7.46
N ALA A 301 -37.43 -13.95 6.32
CA ALA A 301 -36.54 -14.79 5.52
C ALA A 301 -35.43 -13.97 4.83
N LYS A 302 -35.73 -12.72 4.48
CA LYS A 302 -34.80 -11.77 3.88
C LYS A 302 -33.78 -11.25 4.89
N GLU A 303 -34.21 -10.97 6.12
CA GLU A 303 -33.33 -10.55 7.23
C GLU A 303 -32.32 -11.63 7.60
N VAL A 304 -32.78 -12.87 7.84
CA VAL A 304 -31.91 -14.01 8.15
C VAL A 304 -30.92 -14.31 7.03
N ARG A 305 -31.34 -14.22 5.76
CA ARG A 305 -30.43 -14.34 4.62
C ARG A 305 -29.39 -13.23 4.61
N ASN A 306 -29.79 -11.97 4.83
CA ASN A 306 -28.85 -10.85 4.88
C ASN A 306 -27.81 -11.07 5.99
N GLU A 307 -28.25 -11.43 7.20
CA GLU A 307 -27.37 -11.75 8.33
C GLU A 307 -26.42 -12.90 8.01
N TRP A 308 -26.93 -14.01 7.48
CA TRP A 308 -26.12 -15.14 7.04
C TRP A 308 -25.07 -14.71 6.02
N SER A 309 -25.47 -13.94 5.00
CA SER A 309 -24.59 -13.50 3.93
C SER A 309 -23.50 -12.54 4.44
N GLN A 310 -23.83 -11.67 5.39
CA GLN A 310 -22.90 -10.79 6.08
C GLN A 310 -21.90 -11.60 6.92
N MET A 311 -22.37 -12.58 7.70
CA MET A 311 -21.51 -13.44 8.52
C MET A 311 -20.58 -14.29 7.64
N ARG A 312 -21.09 -14.83 6.54
CA ARG A 312 -20.31 -15.57 5.53
C ARG A 312 -19.24 -14.69 4.90
N ALA A 313 -19.59 -13.49 4.44
CA ALA A 313 -18.63 -12.51 3.91
C ALA A 313 -17.56 -12.11 4.93
N ALA A 314 -17.97 -11.88 6.19
CA ALA A 314 -17.04 -11.60 7.29
C ALA A 314 -16.09 -12.77 7.56
N SER A 315 -16.52 -14.01 7.32
CA SER A 315 -15.67 -15.21 7.43
C SER A 315 -14.57 -15.25 6.36
N TRP A 316 -14.88 -14.85 5.12
CA TRP A 316 -13.89 -14.76 4.04
C TRP A 316 -12.90 -13.62 4.26
N LEU A 317 -13.35 -12.53 4.87
CA LEU A 317 -12.49 -11.40 5.23
C LEU A 317 -11.57 -11.69 6.43
N GLN A 318 -11.61 -12.88 7.04
CA GLN A 318 -10.81 -13.18 8.24
C GLN A 318 -9.30 -13.18 8.03
N MET A 319 -8.78 -13.32 6.81
CA MET A 319 -7.34 -13.11 6.55
C MET A 319 -7.01 -11.72 6.00
N THR A 320 -8.02 -10.86 5.78
CA THR A 320 -7.77 -9.49 5.35
C THR A 320 -7.20 -8.67 6.51
N THR A 321 -5.89 -8.48 6.52
CA THR A 321 -5.21 -7.72 7.58
C THR A 321 -5.23 -6.22 7.30
N GLY A 322 -6.39 -5.63 7.02
CA GLY A 322 -6.48 -4.19 6.73
C GLY A 322 -5.41 -3.68 5.74
N THR A 323 -4.94 -4.57 4.86
CA THR A 323 -3.92 -4.32 3.84
C THR A 323 -4.49 -3.39 2.78
N ARG A 324 -3.60 -2.75 2.01
CA ARG A 324 -3.90 -1.60 1.13
C ARG A 324 -5.20 -1.75 0.32
N ASP A 325 -5.53 -2.96 -0.20
CA ASP A 325 -6.79 -3.28 -0.90
C ASP A 325 -7.15 -4.77 -0.79
N VAL A 326 -8.44 -5.12 -0.89
CA VAL A 326 -8.92 -6.51 -1.06
C VAL A 326 -8.50 -7.03 -2.44
N SER A 327 -8.02 -8.27 -2.51
CA SER A 327 -7.60 -8.92 -3.75
C SER A 327 -8.74 -9.00 -4.77
N LEU A 328 -8.40 -8.84 -6.06
CA LEU A 328 -9.39 -8.84 -7.15
C LEU A 328 -10.32 -10.08 -7.14
N PRO A 329 -9.83 -11.32 -6.94
CA PRO A 329 -10.71 -12.49 -6.86
C PRO A 329 -11.71 -12.41 -5.70
N LEU A 330 -11.27 -12.01 -4.52
CA LEU A 330 -12.13 -11.91 -3.34
C LEU A 330 -13.11 -10.73 -3.45
N SER A 331 -12.66 -9.59 -3.98
CA SER A 331 -13.51 -8.43 -4.25
C SER A 331 -14.63 -8.78 -5.24
N ALA A 332 -14.30 -9.46 -6.34
CA ALA A 332 -15.30 -9.93 -7.30
C ALA A 332 -16.28 -10.94 -6.68
N LEU A 333 -15.79 -11.89 -5.86
CA LEU A 333 -16.65 -12.82 -5.13
C LEU A 333 -17.63 -12.09 -4.21
N LEU A 334 -17.16 -11.12 -3.42
CA LEU A 334 -17.99 -10.33 -2.52
C LEU A 334 -19.01 -9.47 -3.29
N GLN A 335 -18.62 -8.90 -4.44
CA GLN A 335 -19.53 -8.16 -5.31
C GLN A 335 -20.63 -9.07 -5.87
N VAL A 336 -20.30 -10.25 -6.40
CA VAL A 336 -21.30 -11.20 -6.89
C VAL A 336 -22.19 -11.68 -5.75
N ALA A 337 -21.62 -12.01 -4.59
CA ALA A 337 -22.38 -12.39 -3.40
C ALA A 337 -23.36 -11.28 -2.97
N SER A 338 -22.96 -10.01 -3.02
CA SER A 338 -23.83 -8.86 -2.75
C SER A 338 -24.98 -8.74 -3.76
N GLU A 339 -24.71 -8.99 -5.05
CA GLU A 339 -25.72 -8.99 -6.10
C GLU A 339 -26.74 -10.14 -5.98
N ILE A 340 -26.33 -11.29 -5.45
CA ILE A 340 -27.16 -12.50 -5.29
C ILE A 340 -27.89 -12.51 -3.93
N TYR A 341 -27.19 -12.23 -2.83
CA TYR A 341 -27.73 -12.32 -1.47
C TYR A 341 -28.22 -10.99 -0.88
N GLY A 342 -27.83 -9.82 -1.42
CA GLY A 342 -28.30 -8.52 -0.94
C GLY A 342 -27.19 -7.50 -0.61
N LYS A 343 -27.57 -6.20 -0.62
CA LYS A 343 -26.65 -5.05 -0.64
C LYS A 343 -25.79 -4.84 0.62
N ASP A 344 -26.12 -5.47 1.75
CA ASP A 344 -25.44 -5.18 3.02
C ASP A 344 -23.96 -5.63 3.03
N ILE A 345 -23.57 -6.57 2.15
CA ILE A 345 -22.17 -6.96 1.95
C ILE A 345 -21.32 -5.79 1.43
N ASN A 346 -21.88 -4.93 0.56
CA ASN A 346 -21.15 -3.74 0.10
C ASN A 346 -20.91 -2.75 1.24
N SER A 347 -21.81 -2.67 2.21
CA SER A 347 -21.60 -1.83 3.39
C SER A 347 -20.48 -2.37 4.29
N LEU A 348 -20.29 -3.69 4.35
CA LEU A 348 -19.15 -4.33 5.03
C LEU A 348 -17.86 -4.01 4.27
N LEU A 349 -17.84 -4.22 2.96
CA LEU A 349 -16.72 -3.82 2.09
C LEU A 349 -16.37 -2.35 2.30
N GLU A 350 -17.34 -1.43 2.21
CA GLU A 350 -17.13 -0.02 2.47
C GLU A 350 -16.64 0.27 3.90
N GLN A 351 -17.03 -0.50 4.91
CA GLN A 351 -16.53 -0.32 6.28
C GLN A 351 -15.08 -0.81 6.42
N PHE A 352 -14.74 -1.95 5.81
CA PHE A 352 -13.38 -2.46 5.73
C PHE A 352 -12.49 -1.52 4.91
N GLU A 353 -12.97 -1.11 3.74
CA GLU A 353 -12.35 -0.12 2.87
C GLU A 353 -12.29 1.25 3.54
N ARG A 354 -13.26 1.72 4.33
CA ARG A 354 -13.15 3.01 5.06
C ARG A 354 -12.14 2.92 6.21
N ARG A 355 -12.02 1.77 6.88
CA ARG A 355 -10.94 1.51 7.85
C ARG A 355 -9.58 1.48 7.18
N SER A 356 -9.46 0.89 5.99
CA SER A 356 -8.23 0.95 5.19
C SER A 356 -8.03 2.32 4.55
N TRP A 357 -9.07 3.09 4.20
CA TRP A 357 -9.03 4.42 3.55
C TRP A 357 -8.59 5.50 4.52
N ARG A 358 -9.00 5.43 5.80
CA ARG A 358 -8.43 6.28 6.87
C ARG A 358 -6.96 5.94 7.19
N ARG A 359 -6.49 4.72 6.86
CA ARG A 359 -5.07 4.32 6.89
C ARG A 359 -4.34 4.54 5.56
N GLY A 360 -5.08 4.63 4.45
CA GLY A 360 -4.62 4.32 3.09
C GLY A 360 -4.73 5.47 2.12
N ARG A 361 -5.39 6.59 2.48
CA ARG A 361 -5.20 7.88 1.78
C ARG A 361 -3.71 8.32 1.81
N ASN A 362 -2.92 7.71 2.68
CA ASN A 362 -1.48 7.93 2.72
C ASN A 362 -0.66 7.03 1.78
N ASN A 363 -1.25 6.05 1.05
CA ASN A 363 -0.46 4.90 0.59
C ASN A 363 -0.76 4.30 -0.80
N SER A 364 -1.60 4.91 -1.64
CA SER A 364 -1.99 4.36 -2.96
C SER A 364 -1.31 5.03 -4.18
N GLY A 365 -0.57 6.12 -4.00
CA GLY A 365 0.47 6.53 -4.95
C GLY A 365 1.80 5.95 -4.45
N GLY A 366 2.67 5.48 -5.34
CA GLY A 366 3.99 4.97 -4.94
C GLY A 366 4.63 5.90 -3.90
N GLU A 367 5.05 5.33 -2.76
CA GLU A 367 5.78 6.07 -1.74
C GLU A 367 7.12 6.47 -2.34
N THR A 368 7.26 7.72 -2.81
CA THR A 368 8.56 8.24 -3.23
C THR A 368 9.44 8.37 -2.00
N THR A 369 10.28 7.36 -1.77
CA THR A 369 11.34 7.37 -0.76
C THR A 369 12.57 8.09 -1.31
N VAL A 370 13.53 8.43 -0.44
CA VAL A 370 14.81 9.00 -0.88
C VAL A 370 15.51 8.07 -1.89
N PHE A 371 15.45 6.75 -1.70
CA PHE A 371 16.02 5.78 -2.64
C PHE A 371 15.26 5.71 -3.97
N GLY A 372 13.92 5.75 -3.96
CA GLY A 372 13.11 5.77 -5.19
C GLY A 372 13.28 7.07 -5.99
N MET A 373 13.43 8.20 -5.29
CA MET A 373 13.69 9.51 -5.88
C MET A 373 15.08 9.60 -6.52
N LEU A 374 16.13 9.29 -5.74
CA LEU A 374 17.53 9.33 -6.21
C LEU A 374 17.85 8.23 -7.23
N GLY A 375 17.16 7.08 -7.15
CA GLY A 375 17.32 5.96 -8.07
C GLY A 375 16.64 6.17 -9.42
N GLY A 376 15.79 7.20 -9.56
CA GLY A 376 15.06 7.51 -10.79
C GLY A 376 13.79 6.68 -10.99
N GLU A 377 13.36 5.89 -9.99
CA GLU A 377 12.10 5.13 -10.05
C GLU A 377 10.90 6.07 -10.23
N ALA A 378 10.89 7.19 -9.51
CA ALA A 378 9.85 8.21 -9.63
C ALA A 378 9.78 8.77 -11.06
N ALA A 379 10.92 9.19 -11.63
CA ALA A 379 11.00 9.70 -13.00
C ALA A 379 10.56 8.67 -14.05
N VAL A 380 11.02 7.41 -13.94
CA VAL A 380 10.63 6.33 -14.87
C VAL A 380 9.13 6.04 -14.78
N SER A 381 8.58 5.95 -13.57
CA SER A 381 7.15 5.70 -13.33
C SER A 381 6.28 6.85 -13.87
N GLU A 382 6.72 8.09 -13.65
CA GLU A 382 6.05 9.30 -14.12
C GLU A 382 6.05 9.40 -15.65
N THR A 383 7.17 9.06 -16.30
CA THR A 383 7.33 9.10 -17.76
C THR A 383 6.50 8.01 -18.45
N LEU A 384 6.47 6.80 -17.91
CA LEU A 384 5.83 5.64 -18.56
C LEU A 384 4.30 5.59 -18.40
N GLN A 385 3.72 6.33 -17.43
CA GLN A 385 2.27 6.43 -17.16
C GLN A 385 1.49 5.12 -17.43
N LEU A 386 1.86 4.02 -16.77
CA LEU A 386 1.24 2.71 -17.01
C LEU A 386 -0.21 2.58 -16.51
N GLN A 387 -0.76 3.65 -15.91
CA GLN A 387 -2.13 3.68 -15.41
C GLN A 387 -3.15 3.56 -16.55
N SER A 388 -4.20 2.77 -16.30
CA SER A 388 -5.31 2.60 -17.22
C SER A 388 -6.26 3.81 -17.17
N LEU A 389 -6.99 4.04 -18.27
CA LEU A 389 -8.08 5.02 -18.29
C LEU A 389 -9.13 4.65 -17.23
N ALA A 390 -9.77 5.66 -16.64
CA ALA A 390 -10.87 5.43 -15.70
C ALA A 390 -12.00 4.67 -16.40
N GLN A 391 -12.45 3.58 -15.77
CA GLN A 391 -13.54 2.77 -16.29
C GLN A 391 -14.86 3.49 -16.03
N VAL A 392 -15.44 4.06 -17.08
CA VAL A 392 -16.82 4.56 -17.08
C VAL A 392 -17.56 3.79 -18.20
N SER A 393 -18.86 3.58 -18.06
CA SER A 393 -19.66 2.80 -19.01
C SER A 393 -20.60 3.72 -19.80
N GLY A 394 -20.64 3.55 -21.12
CA GLY A 394 -21.56 4.28 -22.00
C GLY A 394 -21.52 3.76 -23.44
N GLY A 395 -22.69 3.47 -24.01
CA GLY A 395 -22.84 3.20 -25.44
C GLY A 395 -22.93 4.51 -26.24
N GLY A 396 -22.56 4.47 -27.52
CA GLY A 396 -22.57 5.65 -28.39
C GLY A 396 -22.19 5.30 -29.83
N ARG A 397 -22.20 6.31 -30.71
CA ARG A 397 -21.78 6.16 -32.11
C ARG A 397 -20.28 5.81 -32.17
N GLU A 398 -19.91 5.03 -33.18
CA GLU A 398 -18.50 4.72 -33.45
C GLU A 398 -17.82 5.86 -34.21
N VAL A 399 -16.59 6.16 -33.81
CA VAL A 399 -15.68 7.14 -34.38
C VAL A 399 -14.43 6.39 -34.84
N LEU A 400 -13.85 6.81 -35.97
CA LEU A 400 -12.58 6.25 -36.44
C LEU A 400 -11.46 6.60 -35.44
N LEU A 401 -10.63 5.61 -35.08
CA LEU A 401 -9.46 5.84 -34.22
C LEU A 401 -8.53 6.91 -34.81
N SER A 402 -8.40 6.93 -36.14
CA SER A 402 -7.58 7.92 -36.87
C SER A 402 -8.08 9.37 -36.75
N ALA A 403 -9.32 9.59 -36.30
CA ALA A 403 -9.87 10.92 -36.04
C ALA A 403 -9.59 11.42 -34.61
N ILE A 404 -8.94 10.61 -33.77
CA ILE A 404 -8.60 10.94 -32.39
C ILE A 404 -7.15 11.37 -32.32
N ASN A 405 -6.92 12.64 -32.02
CA ASN A 405 -5.58 13.16 -31.81
C ASN A 405 -4.96 12.56 -30.55
N GLY A 406 -3.74 12.04 -30.67
CA GLY A 406 -2.92 11.66 -29.53
C GLY A 406 -2.43 12.87 -28.74
N VAL A 407 -1.41 12.65 -27.92
CA VAL A 407 -0.70 13.74 -27.24
C VAL A 407 0.10 14.54 -28.28
N GLU A 408 -0.11 15.86 -28.33
CA GLU A 408 0.44 16.78 -29.35
C GLU A 408 1.78 17.44 -28.94
N VAL A 409 2.35 17.02 -27.82
CA VAL A 409 3.65 17.51 -27.29
C VAL A 409 4.74 17.34 -28.34
N GLU A 410 5.61 18.33 -28.57
CA GLU A 410 6.66 18.26 -29.60
C GLU A 410 7.76 17.26 -29.21
N SER A 411 8.49 16.70 -30.17
CA SER A 411 9.71 15.93 -29.88
C SER A 411 10.89 16.90 -29.83
N HIS A 412 11.96 16.55 -29.10
CA HIS A 412 13.17 17.37 -29.13
C HIS A 412 13.72 17.51 -30.56
N PRO A 413 14.36 18.64 -30.90
CA PRO A 413 14.97 18.85 -32.20
C PRO A 413 16.30 18.07 -32.32
N TYR A 414 16.24 16.73 -32.28
CA TYR A 414 17.42 15.87 -32.21
C TYR A 414 18.40 16.06 -33.37
N GLU A 415 17.91 16.39 -34.57
CA GLU A 415 18.78 16.68 -35.72
C GLU A 415 19.60 17.96 -35.50
N GLU A 416 19.02 18.98 -34.86
CA GLU A 416 19.75 20.19 -34.46
C GLU A 416 20.72 19.89 -33.31
N MET A 417 20.30 19.08 -32.34
CA MET A 417 21.13 18.65 -31.20
C MET A 417 22.33 17.80 -31.64
N LEU A 418 22.19 17.02 -32.71
CA LEU A 418 23.30 16.29 -33.33
C LEU A 418 24.29 17.24 -34.03
N ALA A 419 23.87 18.45 -34.43
CA ALA A 419 24.71 19.47 -35.06
C ALA A 419 25.54 18.94 -36.25
N GLY A 420 24.97 18.01 -37.03
CA GLY A 420 25.65 17.35 -38.16
C GLY A 420 26.58 16.18 -37.80
N ALA A 421 26.69 15.81 -36.52
CA ALA A 421 27.38 14.59 -36.11
C ALA A 421 26.57 13.34 -36.48
N VAL A 422 27.28 12.24 -36.80
CA VAL A 422 26.65 10.95 -37.11
C VAL A 422 25.92 10.37 -35.88
N GLY A 423 26.43 10.66 -34.67
CA GLY A 423 25.94 10.12 -33.40
C GLY A 423 26.45 8.71 -33.12
N GLY A 424 25.88 8.07 -32.09
CA GLY A 424 26.16 6.67 -31.75
C GLY A 424 25.49 5.71 -32.74
N HIS A 425 26.05 4.51 -32.87
CA HIS A 425 25.57 3.48 -33.79
C HIS A 425 25.56 2.10 -33.10
N LEU A 426 24.48 1.34 -33.29
CA LEU A 426 24.32 -0.03 -32.80
C LEU A 426 23.64 -0.88 -33.89
N PRO A 427 24.34 -1.84 -34.53
CA PRO A 427 23.79 -2.58 -35.67
C PRO A 427 22.46 -3.29 -35.41
N LEU A 428 22.31 -3.96 -34.26
CA LEU A 428 21.06 -4.66 -33.95
C LEU A 428 19.87 -3.71 -33.71
N ALA A 429 20.11 -2.44 -33.34
CA ALA A 429 19.05 -1.44 -33.24
C ALA A 429 18.49 -1.05 -34.61
N GLU A 430 19.22 -1.27 -35.70
CA GLU A 430 18.75 -1.03 -37.06
C GLU A 430 17.65 -2.00 -37.49
N LEU A 431 17.47 -3.08 -36.73
CA LEU A 431 16.46 -4.11 -36.97
C LEU A 431 15.26 -3.98 -36.02
N VAL A 432 15.26 -2.94 -35.18
CA VAL A 432 14.18 -2.64 -34.24
C VAL A 432 13.34 -1.48 -34.79
N PRO A 433 12.01 -1.61 -34.86
CA PRO A 433 11.15 -0.49 -35.23
C PRO A 433 11.29 0.69 -34.25
N ALA A 434 11.25 1.93 -34.76
CA ALA A 434 11.51 3.12 -33.95
C ALA A 434 10.52 3.33 -32.78
N ASP A 435 9.32 2.76 -32.85
CA ASP A 435 8.26 2.84 -31.85
C ASP A 435 8.21 1.60 -30.93
N ARG A 436 9.36 0.97 -30.67
CA ARG A 436 9.51 -0.20 -29.78
C ARG A 436 10.50 0.05 -28.66
N MET A 437 10.25 -0.54 -27.50
CA MET A 437 11.26 -0.67 -26.46
C MET A 437 12.27 -1.72 -26.91
N MET A 438 13.56 -1.44 -26.73
CA MET A 438 14.64 -2.39 -26.99
C MET A 438 15.36 -2.77 -25.69
N VAL A 439 15.77 -4.03 -25.57
CA VAL A 439 16.77 -4.53 -24.62
C VAL A 439 17.87 -5.21 -25.43
N TYR A 440 19.09 -4.74 -25.29
CA TYR A 440 20.28 -5.25 -25.96
C TYR A 440 21.20 -5.92 -24.95
N ALA A 441 21.72 -7.10 -25.33
CA ALA A 441 22.71 -7.86 -24.59
C ALA A 441 23.92 -8.12 -25.48
N ALA A 442 25.03 -7.43 -25.21
CA ALA A 442 26.31 -7.64 -25.89
C ALA A 442 26.94 -9.00 -25.57
N LYS A 443 26.63 -9.55 -24.39
CA LYS A 443 27.12 -10.85 -23.91
C LYS A 443 25.93 -11.69 -23.42
N PRO A 444 25.17 -12.34 -24.34
CA PRO A 444 23.98 -13.11 -23.97
C PRO A 444 24.23 -14.20 -22.92
N GLN A 445 25.47 -14.69 -22.77
CA GLN A 445 25.87 -15.64 -21.72
C GLN A 445 25.51 -15.12 -20.31
N ALA A 446 25.58 -13.81 -20.10
CA ALA A 446 25.24 -13.17 -18.83
C ALA A 446 23.74 -13.34 -18.48
N LEU A 447 22.87 -13.55 -19.47
CA LEU A 447 21.44 -13.80 -19.28
C LEU A 447 21.14 -15.19 -18.70
N ALA A 448 22.06 -16.16 -18.83
CA ALA A 448 21.83 -17.52 -18.32
C ALA A 448 21.67 -17.55 -16.80
N ALA A 449 22.46 -16.74 -16.06
CA ALA A 449 22.34 -16.62 -14.61
C ALA A 449 20.99 -16.01 -14.19
N PHE A 450 20.41 -15.11 -15.01
CA PHE A 450 19.08 -14.56 -14.77
C PHE A 450 17.97 -15.61 -14.96
N LEU A 451 18.16 -16.57 -15.86
CA LEU A 451 17.20 -17.68 -16.07
C LEU A 451 17.28 -18.75 -14.98
N GLU A 452 18.39 -18.89 -14.26
CA GLU A 452 18.54 -19.88 -13.18
C GLU A 452 18.01 -19.38 -11.83
N ASP A 453 18.48 -18.21 -11.38
CA ASP A 453 18.16 -17.66 -10.04
C ASP A 453 17.55 -16.26 -10.12
N GLY A 454 17.53 -15.63 -11.31
CA GLY A 454 17.10 -14.25 -11.52
C GLY A 454 15.61 -14.02 -11.30
N ALA A 455 14.76 -15.02 -11.56
CA ALA A 455 13.34 -14.93 -11.21
C ALA A 455 13.12 -14.74 -9.71
N ALA A 456 13.92 -15.42 -8.87
CA ALA A 456 13.87 -15.25 -7.42
C ALA A 456 14.46 -13.90 -6.96
N PHE A 457 15.52 -13.40 -7.63
CA PHE A 457 16.10 -12.08 -7.37
C PHE A 457 15.16 -10.93 -7.76
N VAL A 458 14.60 -10.97 -8.98
CA VAL A 458 13.60 -10.01 -9.49
C VAL A 458 12.31 -10.10 -8.68
N SER A 459 11.87 -11.30 -8.27
CA SER A 459 10.71 -11.45 -7.39
C SER A 459 10.98 -10.87 -5.99
N ARG A 460 12.20 -10.98 -5.44
CA ARG A 460 12.55 -10.37 -4.14
C ARG A 460 12.55 -8.85 -4.22
N ILE A 461 13.24 -8.28 -5.21
CA ILE A 461 13.31 -6.82 -5.42
C ILE A 461 11.93 -6.26 -5.80
N GLY A 462 11.22 -6.95 -6.70
CA GLY A 462 9.87 -6.61 -7.15
C GLY A 462 8.82 -6.72 -6.03
N ALA A 463 8.93 -7.69 -5.12
CA ALA A 463 8.07 -7.75 -3.94
C ALA A 463 8.32 -6.61 -2.94
N THR A 464 9.54 -6.05 -2.93
CA THR A 464 9.86 -4.82 -2.18
C THR A 464 9.34 -3.52 -2.79
N SER A 465 9.27 -3.42 -4.12
CA SER A 465 8.66 -2.24 -4.75
C SER A 465 7.12 -2.37 -4.77
N THR A 466 6.58 -3.54 -5.15
CA THR A 466 5.13 -3.74 -5.35
C THR A 466 4.36 -4.18 -4.11
N GLY A 467 5.04 -4.64 -3.05
CA GLY A 467 4.41 -5.17 -1.84
C GLY A 467 3.66 -6.49 -2.05
N ARG A 468 3.99 -7.26 -3.10
CA ARG A 468 3.31 -8.52 -3.47
C ARG A 468 4.33 -9.60 -3.81
N SER A 469 4.10 -10.83 -3.35
CA SER A 469 4.88 -12.04 -3.72
C SER A 469 4.00 -12.92 -4.60
N ILE A 470 4.15 -12.75 -5.91
CA ILE A 470 3.34 -13.42 -6.93
C ILE A 470 4.28 -13.96 -7.99
N ASP A 471 4.08 -15.23 -8.32
CA ASP A 471 4.75 -15.89 -9.43
C ASP A 471 3.82 -15.92 -10.64
N TYR A 472 4.17 -15.11 -11.65
CA TYR A 472 3.44 -15.02 -12.92
C TYR A 472 4.00 -15.98 -13.99
N GLY A 473 5.06 -16.75 -13.70
CA GLY A 473 5.73 -17.62 -14.67
C GLY A 473 6.07 -16.91 -15.98
N LEU A 474 6.49 -15.63 -15.91
CA LEU A 474 6.65 -14.77 -17.10
C LEU A 474 7.71 -15.32 -18.04
N VAL A 475 8.85 -15.76 -17.49
CA VAL A 475 9.96 -16.31 -18.26
C VAL A 475 9.49 -17.56 -19.01
N GLU A 476 8.89 -18.52 -18.30
CA GLU A 476 8.38 -19.76 -18.87
C GLU A 476 7.31 -19.50 -19.93
N ARG A 477 6.38 -18.57 -19.67
CA ARG A 477 5.31 -18.18 -20.59
C ARG A 477 5.84 -17.58 -21.88
N TYR A 478 6.81 -16.67 -21.82
CA TYR A 478 7.38 -16.06 -23.03
C TYR A 478 8.36 -16.98 -23.76
N LEU A 479 9.12 -17.81 -23.05
CA LEU A 479 9.91 -18.88 -23.68
C LEU A 479 9.00 -19.86 -24.42
N ALA A 480 7.88 -20.26 -23.81
CA ALA A 480 6.90 -21.13 -24.45
C ALA A 480 6.31 -20.49 -25.71
N LYS A 481 5.97 -19.19 -25.69
CA LYS A 481 5.55 -18.44 -26.88
C LYS A 481 6.61 -18.41 -28.00
N LEU A 482 7.88 -18.48 -27.63
CA LEU A 482 9.02 -18.56 -28.56
C LEU A 482 9.40 -20.01 -28.92
N GLY A 483 8.62 -21.00 -28.50
CA GLY A 483 8.86 -22.40 -28.80
C GLY A 483 9.99 -23.05 -28.01
N MET A 484 10.41 -22.44 -26.89
CA MET A 484 11.54 -22.86 -26.04
C MET A 484 11.09 -23.16 -24.61
N ASN A 485 11.93 -23.89 -23.86
CA ASN A 485 11.84 -24.03 -22.41
C ASN A 485 13.10 -23.43 -21.75
N SER A 486 13.07 -23.29 -20.43
CA SER A 486 14.16 -22.68 -19.65
C SER A 486 15.48 -23.44 -19.81
N GLU A 487 15.44 -24.77 -19.87
CA GLU A 487 16.64 -25.61 -20.03
C GLU A 487 17.32 -25.36 -21.38
N LEU A 488 16.56 -25.35 -22.48
CA LEU A 488 17.09 -25.08 -23.82
C LEU A 488 17.62 -23.65 -23.92
N ALA A 489 16.88 -22.67 -23.39
CA ALA A 489 17.31 -21.28 -23.40
C ALA A 489 18.65 -21.11 -22.67
N GLN A 490 18.80 -21.71 -21.49
CA GLN A 490 20.06 -21.69 -20.73
C GLN A 490 21.20 -22.37 -21.49
N GLN A 491 20.96 -23.53 -22.11
CA GLN A 491 21.97 -24.23 -22.91
C GLN A 491 22.45 -23.39 -24.08
N LEU A 492 21.52 -22.75 -24.81
CA LEU A 492 21.86 -21.88 -25.95
C LEU A 492 22.68 -20.66 -25.51
N LEU A 493 22.27 -19.99 -24.43
CA LEU A 493 23.00 -18.83 -23.91
C LEU A 493 24.40 -19.22 -23.42
N ARG A 494 24.55 -20.36 -22.73
CA ARG A 494 25.85 -20.86 -22.23
C ARG A 494 26.79 -21.32 -23.33
N SER A 495 26.25 -21.84 -24.43
CA SER A 495 27.06 -22.30 -25.57
C SER A 495 27.83 -21.18 -26.26
N GLY A 496 27.38 -19.93 -26.10
CA GLY A 496 27.93 -18.76 -26.78
C GLY A 496 27.65 -18.73 -28.29
N ILE A 497 26.72 -19.55 -28.78
CA ILE A 497 26.34 -19.58 -30.20
C ILE A 497 25.64 -18.28 -30.65
N VAL A 498 24.99 -17.58 -29.71
CA VAL A 498 24.41 -16.25 -29.91
C VAL A 498 25.45 -15.22 -29.46
N ALA A 499 26.03 -14.50 -30.41
CA ALA A 499 27.07 -13.51 -30.15
C ALA A 499 26.48 -12.23 -29.54
N GLU A 500 25.38 -11.75 -30.11
CA GLU A 500 24.66 -10.56 -29.65
C GLU A 500 23.15 -10.82 -29.73
N LEU A 501 22.39 -10.18 -28.85
CA LEU A 501 20.94 -10.33 -28.78
C LEU A 501 20.27 -8.97 -28.56
N ALA A 502 19.30 -8.63 -29.40
CA ALA A 502 18.32 -7.58 -29.12
C ALA A 502 16.94 -8.21 -28.92
N ILE A 503 16.22 -7.74 -27.91
CA ILE A 503 14.84 -8.10 -27.60
C ILE A 503 14.05 -6.82 -27.74
N PHE A 504 12.92 -6.84 -28.46
CA PHE A 504 12.04 -5.68 -28.50
C PHE A 504 10.58 -6.02 -28.24
N LEU A 505 9.88 -5.03 -27.67
CA LEU A 505 8.51 -5.13 -27.20
C LEU A 505 7.65 -3.98 -27.76
N PRO A 506 6.39 -4.24 -28.16
CA PRO A 506 5.45 -3.22 -28.61
C PRO A 506 4.79 -2.42 -27.49
N ASP A 507 4.80 -2.95 -26.26
CA ASP A 507 4.32 -2.33 -25.04
C ASP A 507 4.94 -3.02 -23.80
N LEU A 508 4.63 -2.52 -22.59
CA LEU A 508 5.18 -3.06 -21.33
C LEU A 508 4.23 -4.01 -20.59
N PHE A 509 3.17 -4.52 -21.23
CA PHE A 509 2.12 -5.31 -20.57
C PHE A 509 2.47 -6.79 -20.43
N LEU A 510 3.67 -7.09 -19.94
CA LEU A 510 4.19 -8.45 -19.80
C LEU A 510 3.25 -9.37 -18.99
N ILE A 511 2.64 -8.85 -17.92
CA ILE A 511 1.71 -9.59 -17.05
C ILE A 511 0.40 -9.93 -17.78
N ASN A 512 -0.22 -8.93 -18.43
CA ASN A 512 -1.48 -9.07 -19.16
C ASN A 512 -1.30 -9.59 -20.61
N GLY A 513 -0.07 -9.95 -21.00
CA GLY A 513 0.27 -10.40 -22.33
C GLY A 513 0.70 -9.28 -23.29
N THR A 514 1.89 -9.46 -23.87
CA THR A 514 2.42 -8.69 -24.99
C THR A 514 3.09 -9.62 -26.01
N GLU A 515 3.68 -9.06 -27.06
CA GLU A 515 4.50 -9.78 -28.04
C GLU A 515 5.98 -9.55 -27.77
N VAL A 516 6.79 -10.59 -27.98
CA VAL A 516 8.24 -10.55 -27.82
C VAL A 516 8.90 -10.92 -29.13
N THR A 517 9.86 -10.12 -29.56
CA THR A 517 10.70 -10.44 -30.72
C THR A 517 12.17 -10.41 -30.32
N LEU A 518 12.89 -11.45 -30.70
CA LEU A 518 14.33 -11.61 -30.58
C LEU A 518 14.98 -11.36 -31.94
N VAL A 519 16.05 -10.58 -31.95
CA VAL A 519 16.96 -10.39 -33.07
C VAL A 519 18.34 -10.84 -32.60
N CYS A 520 18.79 -11.97 -33.12
CA CYS A 520 20.01 -12.64 -32.69
C CYS A 520 21.08 -12.53 -33.77
N CYS A 521 22.30 -12.16 -33.38
CA CYS A 521 23.49 -12.38 -34.21
C CYS A 521 24.05 -13.77 -33.89
N VAL A 522 24.04 -14.66 -34.88
CA VAL A 522 24.39 -16.07 -34.77
C VAL A 522 25.41 -16.43 -35.86
N PRO A 523 26.72 -16.31 -35.59
CA PRO A 523 27.76 -16.59 -36.59
C PRO A 523 27.68 -18.00 -37.19
N GLN A 524 27.19 -18.96 -36.41
CA GLN A 524 26.98 -20.35 -36.84
C GLN A 524 25.49 -20.70 -36.96
N LEU A 525 24.71 -19.86 -37.66
CA LEU A 525 23.25 -20.00 -37.78
C LEU A 525 22.81 -21.40 -38.24
N LYS A 526 23.54 -22.03 -39.17
CA LYS A 526 23.23 -23.38 -39.67
C LYS A 526 23.29 -24.43 -38.56
N SER A 527 24.25 -24.32 -37.65
CA SER A 527 24.40 -25.19 -36.48
C SER A 527 23.24 -24.99 -35.51
N LEU A 528 22.84 -23.74 -35.25
CA LEU A 528 21.69 -23.43 -34.39
C LEU A 528 20.38 -23.94 -34.98
N ALA A 529 20.17 -23.77 -36.29
CA ALA A 529 18.99 -24.25 -37.00
C ALA A 529 18.81 -25.78 -36.90
N ALA A 530 19.92 -26.52 -36.94
CA ALA A 530 19.92 -27.97 -36.73
C ALA A 530 19.54 -28.35 -35.29
N VAL A 531 20.06 -27.64 -34.29
CA VAL A 531 19.73 -27.85 -32.86
C VAL A 531 18.25 -27.57 -32.58
N LEU A 532 17.71 -26.48 -33.15
CA LEU A 532 16.31 -26.08 -32.98
C LEU A 532 15.34 -26.87 -33.89
N LYS A 533 15.85 -27.78 -34.73
CA LYS A 533 15.09 -28.56 -35.72
C LYS A 533 14.24 -27.68 -36.65
N PHE A 534 14.72 -26.48 -36.96
CA PHE A 534 14.06 -25.57 -37.88
C PHE A 534 14.43 -25.92 -39.33
N GLY A 535 13.96 -27.08 -39.81
CA GLY A 535 14.46 -27.76 -41.01
C GLY A 535 14.61 -26.94 -42.32
N ASN A 536 13.99 -25.75 -42.41
CA ASN A 536 14.09 -24.85 -43.57
C ASN A 536 15.15 -23.73 -43.42
N LEU A 537 15.79 -23.56 -42.26
CA LEU A 537 16.80 -22.52 -42.00
C LEU A 537 18.23 -22.93 -42.41
N ALA A 538 18.43 -24.14 -42.95
CA ALA A 538 19.73 -24.67 -43.32
C ALA A 538 20.42 -23.91 -44.48
N ASP A 539 19.65 -23.19 -45.30
CA ASP A 539 20.14 -22.43 -46.46
C ASP A 539 20.67 -21.03 -46.10
N GLY A 540 20.49 -20.56 -44.86
CA GLY A 540 21.06 -19.30 -44.33
C GLY A 540 20.21 -18.04 -44.60
N ASP A 541 19.33 -18.06 -45.59
CA ASP A 541 18.39 -16.98 -45.89
C ASP A 541 16.95 -17.50 -45.90
N GLN A 542 16.12 -16.94 -45.01
CA GLN A 542 14.71 -17.33 -44.87
C GLN A 542 13.83 -16.09 -44.77
N LYS A 543 12.88 -15.95 -45.69
CA LYS A 543 11.83 -14.93 -45.59
C LYS A 543 10.92 -15.21 -44.39
N PRO A 544 10.22 -14.19 -43.85
CA PRO A 544 9.29 -14.37 -42.73
C PRO A 544 8.33 -15.52 -42.96
N MET A 545 8.31 -16.46 -42.03
CA MET A 545 7.44 -17.63 -42.06
C MET A 545 6.94 -17.97 -40.66
N SER A 546 5.78 -18.62 -40.61
CA SER A 546 5.24 -19.22 -39.39
C SER A 546 5.47 -20.72 -39.42
N MET A 547 5.77 -21.30 -38.26
CA MET A 547 5.78 -22.75 -38.10
C MET A 547 5.35 -23.16 -36.69
N LYS A 548 5.02 -24.43 -36.52
CA LYS A 548 4.80 -25.01 -35.19
C LYS A 548 6.16 -25.41 -34.60
N ALA A 549 6.47 -24.90 -33.42
CA ALA A 549 7.68 -25.21 -32.69
C ALA A 549 7.74 -26.73 -32.40
N PRO A 550 8.84 -27.41 -32.72
CA PRO A 550 8.96 -28.86 -32.53
C PRO A 550 8.84 -29.33 -31.07
N LEU A 551 9.14 -28.45 -30.12
CA LEU A 551 9.23 -28.79 -28.68
C LEU A 551 7.88 -28.76 -27.97
N ASN A 552 7.05 -27.76 -28.27
CA ASN A 552 5.80 -27.51 -27.54
C ASN A 552 4.60 -27.21 -28.44
N GLY A 553 4.76 -27.24 -29.77
CA GLY A 553 3.69 -26.95 -30.72
C GLY A 553 3.23 -25.48 -30.75
N ALA A 554 3.93 -24.56 -30.09
CA ALA A 554 3.63 -23.14 -30.16
C ALA A 554 3.77 -22.64 -31.61
N GLU A 555 2.90 -21.72 -32.03
CA GLU A 555 3.12 -21.04 -33.30
C GLU A 555 4.23 -20.01 -33.11
N ILE A 556 5.33 -20.21 -33.83
CA ILE A 556 6.48 -19.31 -33.82
C ILE A 556 6.63 -18.67 -35.19
N HIS A 557 7.13 -17.45 -35.19
CA HIS A 557 7.41 -16.72 -36.42
C HIS A 557 8.90 -16.44 -36.49
N LEU A 558 9.50 -16.71 -37.65
CA LEU A 558 10.93 -16.53 -37.83
C LEU A 558 11.28 -16.00 -39.22
N ALA A 559 12.44 -15.35 -39.29
CA ALA A 559 13.11 -14.96 -40.52
C ALA A 559 14.62 -15.01 -40.30
N ALA A 560 15.40 -15.21 -41.35
CA ALA A 560 16.85 -15.17 -41.26
C ALA A 560 17.48 -14.58 -42.51
N LYS A 561 18.66 -13.97 -42.35
CA LYS A 561 19.50 -13.54 -43.47
C LYS A 561 20.95 -13.47 -43.01
N GLY A 562 21.85 -14.18 -43.68
CA GLY A 562 23.25 -14.28 -43.26
C GLY A 562 23.41 -14.81 -41.83
N GLU A 563 23.95 -13.99 -40.93
CA GLU A 563 24.15 -14.34 -39.52
C GLU A 563 23.01 -13.88 -38.61
N ILE A 564 21.99 -13.20 -39.14
CA ILE A 564 20.88 -12.68 -38.34
C ILE A 564 19.73 -13.69 -38.32
N LEU A 565 19.26 -14.01 -37.12
CA LEU A 565 18.02 -14.75 -36.86
C LEU A 565 17.02 -13.83 -36.16
N ILE A 566 15.84 -13.69 -36.73
CA ILE A 566 14.70 -13.01 -36.12
C ILE A 566 13.71 -14.09 -35.68
N LEU A 567 13.34 -14.10 -34.41
CA LEU A 567 12.38 -15.04 -33.83
C LEU A 567 11.39 -14.27 -32.97
N GLY A 568 10.09 -14.42 -33.18
CA GLY A 568 9.11 -13.68 -32.39
C GLY A 568 7.79 -14.42 -32.23
N SER A 569 7.00 -13.94 -31.28
CA SER A 569 5.66 -14.45 -30.99
C SER A 569 4.57 -13.87 -31.91
N ALA A 570 4.90 -12.89 -32.76
CA ALA A 570 3.97 -12.29 -33.72
C ALA A 570 4.57 -12.13 -35.13
N ALA A 571 3.85 -12.63 -36.14
CA ALA A 571 4.24 -12.54 -37.56
C ALA A 571 4.51 -11.10 -38.02
N SER A 572 3.68 -10.16 -37.58
CA SER A 572 3.79 -8.75 -37.97
C SER A 572 5.08 -8.10 -37.50
N GLU A 573 5.55 -8.45 -36.29
CA GLU A 573 6.77 -7.87 -35.72
C GLU A 573 8.03 -8.48 -36.36
N VAL A 574 8.03 -9.79 -36.63
CA VAL A 574 9.09 -10.45 -37.40
C VAL A 574 9.17 -9.90 -38.82
N ALA A 575 8.02 -9.68 -39.48
CA ALA A 575 7.98 -9.09 -40.81
C ALA A 575 8.49 -7.64 -40.83
N ARG A 576 8.18 -6.83 -39.79
CA ARG A 576 8.72 -5.46 -39.65
C ARG A 576 10.24 -5.47 -39.50
N ALA A 577 10.77 -6.27 -38.57
CA ALA A 577 12.22 -6.37 -38.36
C ALA A 577 12.96 -6.90 -39.60
N TYR A 578 12.38 -7.88 -40.31
CA TYR A 578 12.93 -8.35 -41.58
C TYR A 578 12.86 -7.29 -42.68
N GLY A 579 11.80 -6.48 -42.72
CA GLY A 579 11.68 -5.35 -43.65
C GLY A 579 12.79 -4.32 -43.44
N LEU A 580 13.11 -4.01 -42.18
CA LEU A 580 14.24 -3.16 -41.82
C LEU A 580 15.58 -3.77 -42.27
N LEU A 581 15.75 -5.09 -42.12
CA LEU A 581 16.93 -5.80 -42.63
C LEU A 581 17.08 -5.70 -44.16
N GLN A 582 15.98 -5.62 -44.90
CA GLN A 582 16.01 -5.51 -46.37
C GLN A 582 16.28 -4.08 -46.86
N ASN A 583 15.81 -3.07 -46.14
CA ASN A 583 15.97 -1.67 -46.52
C ASN A 583 17.22 -1.01 -45.91
N GLY A 584 18.10 -1.80 -45.30
CA GLY A 584 19.33 -1.32 -44.65
C GLY A 584 19.04 -0.45 -43.41
N GLY A 585 18.01 -0.78 -42.64
CA GLY A 585 17.68 -0.09 -41.38
C GLY A 585 16.92 1.22 -41.54
N ALA A 586 16.49 1.61 -42.75
CA ALA A 586 15.75 2.85 -42.96
C ALA A 586 14.42 2.86 -42.17
N GLY A 587 14.23 3.85 -41.30
CA GLY A 587 13.07 3.95 -40.40
C GLY A 587 13.16 3.11 -39.11
N SER A 588 14.34 2.55 -38.82
CA SER A 588 14.62 1.83 -37.58
C SER A 588 14.89 2.76 -36.39
N LEU A 589 14.89 2.18 -35.20
CA LEU A 589 15.41 2.80 -33.99
C LEU A 589 16.88 3.19 -34.15
N GLY A 590 17.73 2.30 -34.69
CA GLY A 590 19.16 2.54 -34.88
C GLY A 590 19.49 3.77 -35.76
N HIS A 591 18.62 4.10 -36.71
CA HIS A 591 18.76 5.27 -37.58
C HIS A 591 18.05 6.53 -37.07
N SER A 592 17.25 6.45 -36.00
CA SER A 592 16.58 7.64 -35.48
C SER A 592 17.61 8.65 -34.95
N ALA A 593 17.40 9.95 -35.25
CA ALA A 593 18.27 11.01 -34.74
C ALA A 593 18.37 11.00 -33.21
N GLU A 594 17.24 10.72 -32.58
CA GLU A 594 17.10 10.53 -31.15
C GLU A 594 18.05 9.46 -30.60
N PHE A 595 18.00 8.23 -31.11
CA PHE A 595 18.82 7.13 -30.59
C PHE A 595 20.31 7.39 -30.85
N ARG A 596 20.64 7.94 -32.03
CA ARG A 596 22.00 8.37 -32.39
C ARG A 596 22.50 9.47 -31.44
N TYR A 597 21.64 10.34 -30.94
CA TYR A 597 21.99 11.35 -29.93
C TYR A 597 22.12 10.74 -28.52
N MET A 598 21.22 9.84 -28.13
CA MET A 598 21.14 9.27 -26.77
C MET A 598 22.22 8.23 -26.49
N LEU A 599 22.61 7.43 -27.48
CA LEU A 599 23.59 6.35 -27.29
C LEU A 599 24.96 6.87 -26.81
N PRO A 600 25.50 8.00 -27.31
CA PRO A 600 26.70 8.61 -26.72
C PRO A 600 26.54 9.14 -25.30
N GLN A 601 25.33 9.52 -24.86
CA GLN A 601 25.08 10.01 -23.49
C GLN A 601 25.16 8.86 -22.47
N LEU A 602 24.73 7.67 -22.87
CA LEU A 602 24.92 6.44 -22.10
C LEU A 602 25.52 5.35 -23.00
N PRO A 603 26.85 5.36 -23.23
CA PRO A 603 27.48 4.47 -24.19
C PRO A 603 27.47 3.03 -23.70
N ILE A 604 27.48 2.07 -24.63
CA ILE A 604 27.66 0.66 -24.31
C ILE A 604 29.16 0.43 -24.06
N LEU A 605 29.48 -0.17 -22.91
CA LEU A 605 30.85 -0.47 -22.48
C LEU A 605 31.15 -1.96 -22.61
N GLU A 606 32.43 -2.34 -22.53
CA GLU A 606 32.81 -3.76 -22.49
C GLU A 606 32.23 -4.50 -21.27
N SER A 607 32.05 -3.78 -20.16
CA SER A 607 31.44 -4.29 -18.94
C SER A 607 29.91 -4.32 -18.97
N THR A 608 29.27 -3.79 -20.03
CA THR A 608 27.82 -3.75 -20.14
C THR A 608 27.24 -5.15 -20.33
N ARG A 609 26.39 -5.56 -19.40
CA ARG A 609 25.60 -6.79 -19.49
C ARG A 609 24.33 -6.58 -20.31
N LEU A 610 23.60 -5.51 -19.99
CA LEU A 610 22.30 -5.18 -20.60
C LEU A 610 22.18 -3.68 -20.83
N TYR A 611 21.55 -3.32 -21.94
CA TYR A 611 21.19 -1.95 -22.29
C TYR A 611 19.73 -1.91 -22.73
N ALA A 612 18.86 -1.22 -22.00
CA ALA A 612 17.47 -1.02 -22.38
C ALA A 612 17.25 0.42 -22.84
N TYR A 613 16.40 0.59 -23.85
CA TYR A 613 16.09 1.89 -24.43
C TYR A 613 14.59 2.04 -24.71
N PHE A 614 14.05 3.19 -24.30
CA PHE A 614 12.67 3.61 -24.48
C PHE A 614 12.70 4.90 -25.31
N SER A 615 12.36 4.79 -26.60
CA SER A 615 12.32 5.94 -27.52
C SER A 615 11.10 6.83 -27.25
N ASP A 616 11.19 8.09 -27.65
CA ASP A 616 10.10 9.06 -27.74
C ASP A 616 8.90 8.48 -28.49
N SER A 617 9.14 7.87 -29.65
CA SER A 617 8.09 7.21 -30.44
C SER A 617 7.41 6.05 -29.70
N PHE A 618 8.16 5.29 -28.89
CA PHE A 618 7.60 4.23 -28.06
C PHE A 618 6.76 4.79 -26.90
N ILE A 619 7.26 5.81 -26.21
CA ILE A 619 6.53 6.45 -25.09
C ILE A 619 5.24 7.12 -25.62
N ARG A 620 5.29 7.82 -26.75
CA ARG A 620 4.11 8.37 -27.45
C ARG A 620 3.10 7.29 -27.81
N ARG A 621 3.57 6.13 -28.27
CA ARG A 621 2.70 4.98 -28.52
C ARG A 621 2.01 4.52 -27.24
N LEU A 622 2.74 4.38 -26.13
CA LEU A 622 2.19 3.95 -24.84
C LEU A 622 1.08 4.88 -24.31
N VAL A 623 1.23 6.19 -24.47
CA VAL A 623 0.22 7.19 -24.07
C VAL A 623 -0.79 7.51 -25.18
N GLY A 624 -0.64 6.88 -26.35
CA GLY A 624 -1.47 7.07 -27.53
C GLY A 624 -2.85 6.43 -27.40
N PRO A 625 -3.81 6.83 -28.25
CA PRO A 625 -5.18 6.37 -28.18
C PRO A 625 -5.31 4.86 -28.45
N GLU A 626 -4.51 4.31 -29.38
CA GLU A 626 -4.49 2.87 -29.68
C GLU A 626 -4.20 2.02 -28.44
N VAL A 627 -3.13 2.36 -27.72
CA VAL A 627 -2.69 1.61 -26.53
C VAL A 627 -3.64 1.85 -25.36
N LYS A 628 -3.99 3.10 -25.05
CA LYS A 628 -4.82 3.44 -23.89
C LYS A 628 -6.24 2.89 -24.00
N ILE A 629 -6.85 2.96 -25.18
CA ILE A 629 -8.18 2.38 -25.42
C ILE A 629 -8.10 0.84 -25.47
N GLY A 630 -7.03 0.29 -26.06
CA GLY A 630 -6.77 -1.16 -26.03
C GLY A 630 -6.60 -1.71 -24.62
N GLN A 631 -5.88 -0.99 -23.76
CA GLN A 631 -5.80 -1.28 -22.32
C GLN A 631 -7.17 -1.24 -21.67
N LEU A 632 -7.96 -0.18 -21.90
CA LEU A 632 -9.30 -0.03 -21.32
C LEU A 632 -10.22 -1.21 -21.70
N ARG A 633 -10.27 -1.60 -22.98
CA ARG A 633 -11.06 -2.75 -23.44
C ARG A 633 -10.61 -4.04 -22.78
N ARG A 634 -9.30 -4.29 -22.72
CA ARG A 634 -8.74 -5.47 -22.09
C ARG A 634 -9.00 -5.49 -20.57
N MET A 635 -8.88 -4.37 -19.87
CA MET A 635 -9.19 -4.28 -18.44
C MET A 635 -10.67 -4.47 -18.15
N THR A 636 -11.54 -3.94 -19.02
CA THR A 636 -12.99 -4.19 -18.95
C THR A 636 -13.28 -5.68 -19.08
N GLU A 637 -12.59 -6.34 -20.00
CA GLU A 637 -12.72 -7.78 -20.20
C GLU A 637 -12.18 -8.58 -19.01
N ILE A 638 -11.02 -8.22 -18.45
CA ILE A 638 -10.50 -8.83 -17.21
C ILE A 638 -11.55 -8.73 -16.10
N GLY A 639 -12.18 -7.55 -15.93
CA GLY A 639 -13.26 -7.37 -14.98
C GLY A 639 -14.45 -8.30 -15.25
N ARG A 640 -14.86 -8.43 -16.51
CA ARG A 640 -15.95 -9.33 -16.93
C ARG A 640 -15.62 -10.80 -16.63
N LEU A 641 -14.47 -11.30 -17.07
CA LEU A 641 -14.05 -12.70 -16.85
C LEU A 641 -13.87 -12.99 -15.36
N THR A 642 -13.29 -12.07 -14.58
CA THR A 642 -13.13 -12.22 -13.12
C THR A 642 -14.49 -12.28 -12.42
N LYS A 643 -15.49 -11.51 -12.87
CA LYS A 643 -16.85 -11.58 -12.32
C LYS A 643 -17.53 -12.91 -12.65
N ILE A 644 -17.33 -13.44 -13.86
CA ILE A 644 -17.86 -14.76 -14.26
C ILE A 644 -17.20 -15.88 -13.43
N GLU A 645 -15.88 -15.82 -13.24
CA GLU A 645 -15.15 -16.75 -12.38
C GLU A 645 -15.68 -16.71 -10.94
N ALA A 646 -15.86 -15.51 -10.38
CA ALA A 646 -16.44 -15.32 -9.06
C ALA A 646 -17.87 -15.88 -8.94
N ALA A 647 -18.70 -15.72 -9.97
CA ALA A 647 -20.04 -16.30 -10.01
C ALA A 647 -20.01 -17.83 -10.05
N ARG A 648 -19.08 -18.42 -10.82
CA ARG A 648 -18.84 -19.86 -10.88
C ARG A 648 -18.41 -20.41 -9.52
N LEU A 649 -17.43 -19.75 -8.88
CA LEU A 649 -16.94 -20.14 -7.55
C LEU A 649 -18.07 -20.05 -6.51
N LEU A 650 -18.86 -18.97 -6.52
CA LEU A 650 -19.98 -18.82 -5.59
C LEU A 650 -21.05 -19.90 -5.79
N TRP A 651 -21.35 -20.24 -7.05
CA TRP A 651 -22.27 -21.32 -7.40
C TRP A 651 -21.78 -22.69 -6.91
N GLU A 652 -20.47 -22.96 -7.04
CA GLU A 652 -19.82 -24.17 -6.52
C GLU A 652 -19.90 -24.24 -4.98
N MET A 653 -19.62 -23.14 -4.27
CA MET A 653 -19.73 -23.08 -2.80
C MET A 653 -21.16 -23.33 -2.31
N ASP A 654 -22.15 -22.86 -3.06
CA ASP A 654 -23.57 -23.07 -2.75
C ASP A 654 -24.03 -24.51 -3.01
N GLY A 655 -23.12 -25.45 -3.24
CA GLY A 655 -23.38 -26.89 -3.21
C GLY A 655 -24.43 -27.31 -4.22
N LYS A 656 -24.49 -26.64 -5.37
CA LYS A 656 -25.11 -27.18 -6.57
C LYS A 656 -24.01 -28.00 -7.25
N PRO A 657 -23.87 -29.31 -6.95
CA PRO A 657 -22.86 -30.13 -7.59
C PRO A 657 -23.06 -30.01 -9.09
N GLY A 658 -21.94 -29.86 -9.82
CA GLY A 658 -21.97 -29.87 -11.28
C GLY A 658 -22.76 -31.07 -11.77
N GLU A 659 -23.94 -30.82 -12.34
CA GLU A 659 -24.58 -31.79 -13.20
C GLU A 659 -23.74 -31.87 -14.47
N GLU A 660 -22.85 -32.85 -14.42
CA GLU A 660 -21.95 -33.42 -15.43
C GLU A 660 -20.94 -32.48 -16.16
N PRO A 661 -19.65 -32.87 -16.24
CA PRO A 661 -18.73 -32.26 -17.19
C PRO A 661 -19.22 -32.57 -18.61
N GLY A 662 -19.85 -31.59 -19.28
CA GLY A 662 -20.31 -31.85 -20.65
C GLY A 662 -21.12 -30.81 -21.42
N ARG A 663 -21.77 -29.78 -20.85
CA ARG A 663 -22.29 -28.64 -21.66
C ARG A 663 -22.76 -27.42 -20.86
N ASP A 664 -22.15 -26.29 -21.22
CA ASP A 664 -22.55 -24.89 -20.99
C ASP A 664 -22.74 -24.44 -19.52
N VAL A 665 -21.62 -24.39 -18.78
CA VAL A 665 -21.53 -23.78 -17.43
C VAL A 665 -22.14 -22.38 -17.39
N ILE A 666 -21.98 -21.60 -18.47
CA ILE A 666 -22.52 -20.24 -18.55
C ILE A 666 -24.05 -20.25 -18.58
N ALA A 667 -24.66 -21.13 -19.38
CA ALA A 667 -26.12 -21.30 -19.38
C ALA A 667 -26.64 -21.76 -18.01
N GLN A 668 -25.92 -22.62 -17.31
CA GLN A 668 -26.29 -23.05 -15.96
C GLN A 668 -26.24 -21.89 -14.95
N LEU A 669 -25.20 -21.04 -15.01
CA LEU A 669 -25.08 -19.85 -14.17
C LEU A 669 -26.18 -18.82 -14.44
N LEU A 670 -26.59 -18.66 -15.70
CA LEU A 670 -27.74 -17.82 -16.08
C LEU A 670 -29.07 -18.40 -15.59
N ALA A 671 -29.30 -19.70 -15.82
CA ALA A 671 -30.53 -20.38 -15.39
C ALA A 671 -30.68 -20.39 -13.86
N SER A 672 -29.57 -20.48 -13.14
CA SER A 672 -29.54 -20.44 -11.67
C SER A 672 -29.48 -19.03 -11.08
N GLY A 673 -29.40 -17.99 -11.91
CA GLY A 673 -29.44 -16.58 -11.52
C GLY A 673 -28.13 -16.00 -10.95
N TYR A 674 -27.01 -16.74 -11.02
CA TYR A 674 -25.69 -16.29 -10.55
C TYR A 674 -25.05 -15.30 -11.55
N LEU A 675 -25.44 -15.38 -12.82
CA LEU A 675 -25.20 -14.36 -13.83
C LEU A 675 -26.51 -13.63 -14.17
N LYS A 676 -26.41 -12.33 -14.44
CA LYS A 676 -27.55 -11.46 -14.79
C LYS A 676 -27.34 -10.84 -16.15
N GLY A 677 -28.36 -10.83 -16.99
CA GLY A 677 -28.31 -10.24 -18.33
C GLY A 677 -28.86 -11.20 -19.37
N GLU A 678 -28.81 -10.77 -20.64
CA GLU A 678 -29.19 -11.61 -21.77
C GLU A 678 -28.08 -12.62 -22.08
N ALA A 679 -28.46 -13.85 -22.49
CA ALA A 679 -27.49 -14.88 -22.86
C ALA A 679 -26.54 -14.45 -23.99
N THR A 680 -26.96 -13.52 -24.85
CA THR A 680 -26.18 -12.88 -25.90
C THR A 680 -24.88 -12.23 -25.39
N ALA A 681 -24.88 -11.70 -24.15
CA ALA A 681 -23.72 -11.05 -23.55
C ALA A 681 -22.60 -12.01 -23.14
N TYR A 682 -22.84 -13.33 -23.20
CA TYR A 682 -21.92 -14.37 -22.76
C TYR A 682 -21.64 -15.44 -23.84
N GLN A 683 -22.18 -15.29 -25.05
CA GLN A 683 -22.02 -16.27 -26.14
C GLN A 683 -20.55 -16.46 -26.56
N ASP A 684 -19.72 -15.46 -26.29
CA ASP A 684 -18.29 -15.49 -26.58
C ASP A 684 -17.45 -16.12 -25.46
N VAL A 685 -18.06 -16.56 -24.35
CA VAL A 685 -17.35 -17.08 -23.17
C VAL A 685 -17.41 -18.59 -23.11
N VAL A 686 -16.28 -19.20 -22.78
CA VAL A 686 -16.13 -20.65 -22.58
C VAL A 686 -15.50 -20.91 -21.22
N CYS A 687 -16.06 -21.87 -20.48
CA CYS A 687 -15.44 -22.46 -19.30
C CYS A 687 -14.69 -23.73 -19.71
N HIS A 688 -13.39 -23.78 -19.41
CA HIS A 688 -12.53 -24.94 -19.68
C HIS A 688 -12.66 -26.00 -18.58
N GLU A 689 -12.17 -27.21 -18.85
CA GLU A 689 -12.21 -28.34 -17.90
C GLU A 689 -11.44 -28.07 -16.59
N ASP A 690 -10.37 -27.27 -16.66
CA ASP A 690 -9.59 -26.81 -15.51
C ASP A 690 -10.27 -25.69 -14.70
N GLY A 691 -11.46 -25.27 -15.13
CA GLY A 691 -12.26 -24.22 -14.52
C GLY A 691 -11.91 -22.81 -15.00
N ALA A 692 -10.92 -22.64 -15.88
CA ALA A 692 -10.57 -21.33 -16.40
C ALA A 692 -11.67 -20.77 -17.31
N ILE A 693 -12.01 -19.50 -17.12
CA ILE A 693 -12.90 -18.78 -18.04
C ILE A 693 -12.07 -18.10 -19.13
N SER A 694 -12.49 -18.27 -20.38
CA SER A 694 -11.93 -17.56 -21.53
C SER A 694 -13.00 -16.86 -22.34
N SER A 695 -12.64 -15.77 -23.03
CA SER A 695 -13.45 -15.26 -24.13
C SER A 695 -12.85 -15.58 -25.49
N ALA A 696 -13.70 -15.74 -26.50
CA ALA A 696 -13.30 -15.92 -27.88
C ALA A 696 -12.52 -14.70 -28.40
N ALA A 697 -12.81 -13.52 -27.84
CA ALA A 697 -12.04 -12.33 -28.11
C ALA A 697 -10.65 -12.43 -27.46
N TYR A 698 -10.54 -12.49 -26.14
CA TYR A 698 -9.26 -12.24 -25.46
C TYR A 698 -8.57 -13.46 -24.86
N GLY A 699 -9.16 -14.66 -24.88
CA GLY A 699 -8.57 -15.83 -24.22
C GLY A 699 -8.81 -15.85 -22.72
N THR A 700 -7.96 -16.55 -21.96
CA THR A 700 -8.04 -16.66 -20.49
C THR A 700 -7.32 -15.51 -19.80
N LEU A 701 -7.64 -15.23 -18.54
CA LEU A 701 -6.97 -14.19 -17.74
C LEU A 701 -5.44 -14.36 -17.67
N GLY A 702 -4.94 -15.60 -17.70
CA GLY A 702 -3.50 -15.90 -17.70
C GLY A 702 -2.81 -15.80 -19.05
N GLN A 703 -3.57 -15.89 -20.14
CA GLN A 703 -3.08 -15.89 -21.52
C GLN A 703 -3.92 -14.96 -22.39
N MET A 704 -4.08 -13.72 -21.93
CA MET A 704 -4.86 -12.73 -22.66
C MET A 704 -4.20 -12.39 -24.00
N SER A 705 -5.01 -12.19 -25.04
CA SER A 705 -4.56 -11.68 -26.33
C SER A 705 -3.88 -10.32 -26.17
N SER A 706 -2.76 -10.14 -26.89
CA SER A 706 -2.04 -8.87 -26.88
C SER A 706 -2.82 -7.78 -27.62
N LEU A 707 -2.39 -6.53 -27.46
CA LEU A 707 -2.97 -5.40 -28.20
C LEU A 707 -2.75 -5.54 -29.72
N LEU A 708 -1.63 -6.13 -30.14
CA LEU A 708 -1.34 -6.36 -31.56
C LEU A 708 -2.24 -7.45 -32.18
N GLN A 709 -2.66 -8.44 -31.38
CA GLN A 709 -3.62 -9.45 -31.82
C GLN A 709 -5.06 -8.89 -31.91
N LYS A 710 -5.33 -7.73 -31.28
CA LYS A 710 -6.63 -7.04 -31.27
C LYS A 710 -6.49 -5.58 -31.70
N PRO A 711 -6.11 -5.32 -32.97
CA PRO A 711 -5.98 -3.96 -33.47
C PRO A 711 -7.34 -3.25 -33.44
N ILE A 712 -7.32 -1.97 -33.07
CA ILE A 712 -8.51 -1.13 -32.97
C ILE A 712 -8.52 -0.17 -34.16
N THR A 713 -9.62 -0.13 -34.90
CA THR A 713 -9.82 0.82 -36.01
C THR A 713 -10.95 1.80 -35.72
N GLN A 714 -11.91 1.38 -34.89
CA GLN A 714 -13.08 2.15 -34.49
C GLN A 714 -13.24 2.11 -32.97
N VAL A 715 -13.65 3.24 -32.40
CA VAL A 715 -13.88 3.42 -30.98
C VAL A 715 -15.22 4.08 -30.73
N THR A 716 -15.80 3.85 -29.57
CA THR A 716 -17.03 4.53 -29.17
C THR A 716 -16.75 5.99 -28.85
N GLU A 717 -17.74 6.87 -29.02
CA GLU A 717 -17.68 8.27 -28.53
C GLU A 717 -17.28 8.36 -27.06
N PHE A 718 -17.70 7.37 -26.26
CA PHE A 718 -17.37 7.27 -24.85
C PHE A 718 -15.86 7.00 -24.65
N GLU A 719 -15.29 6.01 -25.34
CA GLU A 719 -13.84 5.73 -25.30
C GLU A 719 -13.02 6.94 -25.76
N ALA A 720 -13.48 7.62 -26.82
CA ALA A 720 -12.86 8.84 -27.32
C ALA A 720 -12.88 9.96 -26.27
N LYS A 721 -14.00 10.13 -25.55
CA LYS A 721 -14.12 11.13 -24.47
C LYS A 721 -13.22 10.79 -23.28
N SER A 722 -13.16 9.53 -22.86
CA SER A 722 -12.29 9.06 -21.77
C SER A 722 -10.82 9.27 -22.11
N TYR A 723 -10.41 8.97 -23.35
CA TYR A 723 -9.06 9.27 -23.82
C TYR A 723 -8.81 10.78 -23.86
N LYS A 724 -9.76 11.58 -24.34
CA LYS A 724 -9.63 13.04 -24.36
C LYS A 724 -9.43 13.61 -22.95
N GLN A 725 -10.20 13.16 -21.96
CA GLN A 725 -10.02 13.59 -20.56
C GLN A 725 -8.64 13.23 -20.01
N TYR A 726 -8.18 12.00 -20.27
CA TYR A 726 -6.84 11.57 -19.90
C TYR A 726 -5.76 12.42 -20.57
N ARG A 727 -5.89 12.66 -21.89
CA ARG A 727 -4.96 13.48 -22.66
C ARG A 727 -4.93 14.91 -22.15
N ASP A 728 -6.08 15.55 -21.93
CA ASP A 728 -6.17 16.92 -21.45
C ASP A 728 -5.53 17.05 -20.04
N GLN A 729 -5.70 16.03 -19.19
CA GLN A 729 -5.00 15.94 -17.90
C GLN A 729 -3.49 15.73 -18.09
N TYR A 730 -3.09 14.81 -18.96
CA TYR A 730 -1.68 14.51 -19.24
C TYR A 730 -0.93 15.74 -19.78
N THR A 731 -1.51 16.44 -20.76
CA THR A 731 -0.96 17.67 -21.35
C THR A 731 -0.89 18.82 -20.33
N SER A 732 -1.72 18.82 -19.29
CA SER A 732 -1.59 19.83 -18.22
C SER A 732 -0.31 19.67 -17.39
N TYR A 733 0.22 18.44 -17.29
CA TYR A 733 1.48 18.12 -16.61
C TYR A 733 2.68 18.13 -17.56
N TRP A 734 2.52 17.69 -18.81
CA TRP A 734 3.59 17.58 -19.82
C TRP A 734 3.33 18.54 -20.98
N GLN A 735 3.97 19.71 -20.94
CA GLN A 735 3.64 20.82 -21.84
C GLN A 735 4.59 20.99 -23.04
N GLN A 736 5.80 20.41 -23.02
CA GLN A 736 6.83 20.71 -24.03
C GLN A 736 7.42 19.50 -24.77
N TYR A 737 7.98 18.49 -24.08
CA TYR A 737 8.63 17.33 -24.72
C TYR A 737 8.35 15.99 -24.01
N PHE A 738 8.64 14.87 -24.69
CA PHE A 738 8.74 13.53 -24.08
C PHE A 738 10.22 13.15 -23.94
N ASP A 739 10.56 12.57 -22.79
CA ASP A 739 11.95 12.28 -22.44
C ASP A 739 12.29 10.79 -22.69
N PRO A 740 13.18 10.46 -23.65
CA PRO A 740 13.66 9.09 -23.79
C PRO A 740 14.43 8.60 -22.58
N ILE A 741 14.36 7.29 -22.36
CA ILE A 741 15.01 6.62 -21.23
C ILE A 741 16.01 5.61 -21.76
N ALA A 742 17.27 5.71 -21.31
CA ALA A 742 18.29 4.71 -21.50
C ALA A 742 18.67 4.11 -20.14
N VAL A 743 18.78 2.78 -20.06
CA VAL A 743 19.16 2.05 -18.85
C VAL A 743 20.30 1.10 -19.19
N ARG A 744 21.36 1.09 -18.40
CA ARG A 744 22.52 0.22 -18.59
C ARG A 744 22.85 -0.53 -17.31
N LEU A 745 23.05 -1.84 -17.40
CA LEU A 745 23.53 -2.68 -16.31
C LEU A 745 24.96 -3.13 -16.63
N ASP A 746 25.91 -2.82 -15.76
CA ASP A 746 27.33 -3.10 -15.92
C ASP A 746 27.87 -4.00 -14.80
N ASP A 747 28.89 -4.79 -15.14
CA ASP A 747 29.86 -5.30 -14.17
C ASP A 747 30.84 -4.20 -13.76
N THR A 748 31.16 -4.11 -12.47
CA THR A 748 32.22 -3.22 -11.99
C THR A 748 33.39 -4.01 -11.40
N SER A 749 34.54 -3.35 -11.23
CA SER A 749 35.66 -3.93 -10.48
C SER A 749 35.20 -4.31 -9.07
N ASP A 750 35.64 -5.46 -8.58
CA ASP A 750 35.33 -6.05 -7.26
C ASP A 750 34.00 -6.83 -7.13
N GLY A 751 33.36 -7.20 -8.24
CA GLY A 751 32.17 -8.09 -8.23
C GLY A 751 30.86 -7.38 -7.86
N GLU A 752 30.86 -6.05 -7.94
CA GLU A 752 29.67 -5.20 -7.81
C GLU A 752 28.91 -5.09 -9.14
N LEU A 753 27.62 -4.77 -9.05
CA LEU A 753 26.78 -4.45 -10.19
C LEU A 753 26.39 -2.97 -10.13
N GLN A 754 26.36 -2.33 -11.30
CA GLN A 754 25.93 -0.94 -11.45
C GLN A 754 24.78 -0.85 -12.46
N LEU A 755 23.66 -0.29 -12.03
CA LEU A 755 22.56 0.13 -12.89
C LEU A 755 22.63 1.64 -13.07
N THR A 756 22.82 2.10 -14.31
CA THR A 756 22.78 3.52 -14.66
C THR A 756 21.55 3.79 -15.50
N THR A 757 20.72 4.75 -15.07
CA THR A 757 19.59 5.25 -15.85
C THR A 757 19.91 6.67 -16.30
N PHE A 758 19.72 6.94 -17.58
CA PHE A 758 19.82 8.28 -18.15
C PHE A 758 18.49 8.62 -18.80
N ILE A 759 17.84 9.64 -18.27
CA ILE A 759 16.62 10.23 -18.80
C ILE A 759 17.03 11.59 -19.37
N LEU A 760 16.46 11.99 -20.49
CA LEU A 760 16.74 13.29 -21.11
C LEU A 760 15.63 14.30 -20.78
N PRO A 761 15.59 14.98 -19.62
CA PRO A 761 14.64 16.05 -19.35
C PRO A 761 14.97 17.37 -20.03
N LEU A 762 13.92 18.04 -20.52
CA LEU A 762 13.80 19.51 -20.41
C LEU A 762 12.40 19.89 -19.84
N ILE A 763 12.39 20.15 -18.52
CA ILE A 763 11.49 21.05 -17.76
C ILE A 763 10.04 20.54 -17.47
N ASN A 764 9.64 20.62 -16.18
CA ASN A 764 8.29 20.49 -15.59
C ASN A 764 7.84 19.16 -14.97
N SER A 765 8.74 18.29 -14.49
CA SER A 765 8.33 17.45 -13.34
C SER A 765 8.42 18.34 -12.09
N SER A 766 7.29 18.66 -11.46
CA SER A 766 7.28 19.55 -10.29
C SER A 766 8.22 19.05 -9.17
N LEU A 767 8.42 17.73 -9.09
CA LEU A 767 9.35 17.11 -8.15
C LEU A 767 10.82 17.43 -8.50
N TYR A 768 11.29 17.14 -9.72
CA TYR A 768 12.71 17.33 -10.04
C TYR A 768 13.09 18.78 -10.30
N ASP A 769 12.17 19.66 -10.69
CA ASP A 769 12.45 21.11 -10.71
C ASP A 769 12.65 21.63 -9.29
N THR A 770 11.81 21.21 -8.34
CA THR A 770 12.02 21.53 -6.92
C THR A 770 13.36 20.98 -6.43
N LEU A 771 13.76 19.76 -6.83
CA LEU A 771 15.09 19.21 -6.48
C LEU A 771 16.23 19.97 -7.15
N ARG A 772 16.07 20.41 -8.40
CA ARG A 772 17.09 21.17 -9.14
C ARG A 772 17.27 22.57 -8.57
N GLU A 773 16.18 23.22 -8.13
CA GLU A 773 16.23 24.48 -7.39
C GLU A 773 16.86 24.27 -6.00
N PHE A 774 16.52 23.16 -5.35
CA PHE A 774 17.01 22.82 -4.02
C PHE A 774 18.52 22.53 -3.98
N PHE A 775 19.02 21.76 -4.94
CA PHE A 775 20.43 21.38 -4.99
C PHE A 775 21.28 22.41 -5.75
N SER A 776 22.50 22.70 -5.24
CA SER A 776 23.49 23.47 -6.01
C SER A 776 24.05 22.57 -7.10
N ILE A 777 23.66 22.82 -8.35
CA ILE A 777 24.10 22.06 -9.52
C ILE A 777 24.77 23.02 -10.49
N SER A 778 26.06 23.28 -10.27
CA SER A 778 26.94 23.73 -11.33
C SER A 778 27.78 22.56 -11.87
N ARG A 779 28.19 22.58 -13.15
CA ARG A 779 29.11 21.59 -13.74
C ARG A 779 30.45 21.47 -13.01
N SER A 780 30.82 22.47 -12.20
CA SER A 780 32.03 22.49 -11.37
C SER A 780 31.81 22.03 -9.93
N ASP A 781 30.55 21.83 -9.51
CA ASP A 781 30.26 21.45 -8.14
C ASP A 781 30.65 19.99 -7.92
N THR A 782 31.47 19.81 -6.90
CA THR A 782 31.96 18.50 -6.48
C THR A 782 31.28 18.17 -5.17
N LEU A 783 30.46 17.12 -5.15
CA LEU A 783 29.89 16.64 -3.91
C LEU A 783 30.98 15.89 -3.14
N ARG A 784 31.38 16.45 -2.02
CA ARG A 784 32.22 15.73 -1.06
C ARG A 784 31.35 14.75 -0.29
N THR A 785 31.85 13.56 -0.11
CA THR A 785 31.18 12.49 0.62
C THR A 785 32.19 11.85 1.55
N PHE A 786 31.72 11.20 2.62
CA PHE A 786 32.58 10.77 3.70
C PHE A 786 32.35 9.32 4.05
N ILE A 787 33.43 8.63 4.37
CA ILE A 787 33.40 7.32 5.02
C ILE A 787 33.80 7.52 6.48
N ALA A 788 32.90 7.11 7.37
CA ALA A 788 33.12 7.17 8.81
C ALA A 788 33.65 5.82 9.34
N THR A 789 34.43 5.87 10.42
CA THR A 789 34.80 4.70 11.23
C THR A 789 34.36 4.91 12.69
N PRO A 790 33.54 4.00 13.26
CA PRO A 790 32.92 2.85 12.59
C PRO A 790 31.98 3.27 11.44
N ALA A 791 31.74 2.36 10.50
CA ALA A 791 30.87 2.64 9.36
C ALA A 791 29.47 3.02 9.85
N ALA A 792 28.88 4.05 9.24
CA ALA A 792 27.51 4.43 9.51
C ALA A 792 26.55 3.55 8.70
N PRO A 793 25.44 3.06 9.29
CA PRO A 793 24.43 2.31 8.55
C PRO A 793 23.86 3.05 7.33
N LEU A 794 23.66 4.36 7.43
CA LEU A 794 23.20 5.21 6.33
C LEU A 794 23.92 6.55 6.35
N THR A 795 24.39 6.99 5.19
CA THR A 795 24.84 8.36 4.93
C THR A 795 24.11 8.92 3.71
N VAL A 796 23.54 10.11 3.83
CA VAL A 796 22.96 10.88 2.72
C VAL A 796 23.75 12.18 2.58
N SER A 797 24.11 12.57 1.37
CA SER A 797 24.97 13.73 1.08
C SER A 797 24.44 14.47 -0.14
N PHE A 798 24.40 15.79 -0.08
CA PHE A 798 23.99 16.64 -1.20
C PHE A 798 24.50 18.07 -1.02
N ASN A 799 24.60 18.82 -2.13
CA ASN A 799 24.91 20.25 -2.09
C ASN A 799 23.61 21.04 -2.17
N VAL A 800 23.37 21.95 -1.22
CA VAL A 800 22.20 22.84 -1.18
C VAL A 800 22.55 24.17 -1.83
N SER A 801 21.65 24.72 -2.66
CA SER A 801 21.85 26.01 -3.34
C SER A 801 21.79 27.19 -2.37
N GLU A 802 22.47 28.30 -2.70
CA GLU A 802 22.45 29.53 -1.88
C GLU A 802 21.03 30.09 -1.69
N ALA A 803 20.21 30.03 -2.74
CA ALA A 803 18.79 30.40 -2.68
C ALA A 803 18.01 29.51 -1.71
N SER A 804 18.24 28.19 -1.75
CA SER A 804 17.56 27.25 -0.85
C SER A 804 18.03 27.38 0.59
N TRP A 805 19.31 27.68 0.82
CA TRP A 805 19.79 28.07 2.14
C TRP A 805 19.08 29.32 2.64
N SER A 806 18.87 30.32 1.78
CA SER A 806 18.16 31.54 2.14
C SER A 806 16.70 31.26 2.52
N ASP A 807 16.00 30.41 1.76
CA ASP A 807 14.62 30.01 2.05
C ASP A 807 14.52 29.24 3.39
N ILE A 808 15.40 28.25 3.61
CA ILE A 808 15.49 27.51 4.88
C ILE A 808 15.71 28.49 6.05
N LEU A 809 16.60 29.46 5.88
CA LEU A 809 16.92 30.44 6.91
C LEU A 809 15.75 31.38 7.20
N GLN A 810 15.02 31.81 6.17
CA GLN A 810 13.84 32.66 6.34
C GLN A 810 12.70 31.93 7.06
N ASP A 811 12.51 30.64 6.77
CA ASP A 811 11.52 29.80 7.47
C ASP A 811 11.93 29.53 8.93
N MET A 812 13.23 29.38 9.20
CA MET A 812 13.75 29.11 10.54
C MET A 812 13.90 30.36 11.42
N MET A 813 14.06 31.55 10.83
CA MET A 813 14.34 32.80 11.54
C MET A 813 13.47 33.96 11.02
N PRO A 814 12.52 34.48 11.84
CA PRO A 814 11.79 35.71 11.52
C PRO A 814 12.72 36.90 11.32
N ASP A 815 12.32 37.89 10.51
CA ASP A 815 13.10 39.10 10.20
C ASP A 815 13.66 39.82 11.44
N GLU A 816 12.88 39.83 12.52
CA GLU A 816 13.26 40.44 13.80
C GLU A 816 14.44 39.72 14.47
N MET A 817 14.57 38.40 14.30
CA MET A 817 15.69 37.61 14.82
C MET A 817 16.97 37.79 14.00
N VAL A 818 16.85 37.90 12.68
CA VAL A 818 17.98 38.15 11.77
C VAL A 818 18.70 39.44 12.17
N GLN A 819 17.95 40.48 12.53
CA GLN A 819 18.51 41.76 13.01
C GLN A 819 19.19 41.67 14.37
N GLN A 820 18.75 40.75 15.24
CA GLN A 820 19.24 40.59 16.61
C GLN A 820 20.44 39.63 16.73
N ALA A 821 20.77 38.89 15.66
CA ALA A 821 21.79 37.83 15.67
C ALA A 821 22.82 37.92 14.52
N PRO A 822 23.56 39.04 14.37
CA PRO A 822 24.48 39.25 13.23
C PRO A 822 25.63 38.23 13.19
N ALA A 823 26.08 37.72 14.33
CA ALA A 823 27.11 36.68 14.39
C ALA A 823 26.61 35.33 13.85
N LEU A 824 25.31 35.01 14.05
CA LEU A 824 24.72 33.80 13.47
C LEU A 824 24.63 33.93 11.96
N VAL A 825 24.19 35.09 11.46
CA VAL A 825 24.17 35.39 10.01
C VAL A 825 25.58 35.29 9.41
N GLU A 826 26.61 35.81 10.09
CA GLU A 826 28.02 35.68 9.69
C GLU A 826 28.46 34.21 9.58
N MET A 827 28.05 33.35 10.53
CA MET A 827 28.30 31.90 10.46
C MET A 827 27.53 31.22 9.34
N LEU A 828 26.26 31.53 9.16
CA LEU A 828 25.42 30.95 8.11
C LEU A 828 25.96 31.28 6.71
N ASN A 829 26.48 32.50 6.52
CA ASN A 829 27.17 32.91 5.29
C ASN A 829 28.46 32.14 5.01
N THR A 830 28.98 31.35 5.96
CA THR A 830 30.14 30.48 5.72
C THR A 830 29.77 29.10 5.19
N PHE A 831 28.49 28.77 5.06
CA PHE A 831 28.09 27.45 4.56
C PHE A 831 28.52 27.32 3.09
N SER A 832 29.33 26.29 2.78
CA SER A 832 29.85 26.09 1.42
C SER A 832 28.85 25.39 0.48
N GLY A 833 27.71 24.94 1.01
CA GLY A 833 26.68 24.21 0.28
C GLY A 833 26.58 22.73 0.65
N GLY A 834 27.68 22.09 1.07
CA GLY A 834 27.69 20.66 1.42
C GLY A 834 26.91 20.33 2.69
N LEU A 835 25.90 19.47 2.57
CA LEU A 835 25.08 18.97 3.66
C LEU A 835 25.08 17.44 3.69
N HIS A 836 25.38 16.87 4.86
CA HIS A 836 25.45 15.43 5.05
C HIS A 836 24.63 15.01 6.27
N ILE A 837 23.84 13.95 6.12
CA ILE A 837 23.08 13.32 7.19
C ILE A 837 23.65 11.92 7.39
N MET A 838 24.15 11.66 8.59
CA MET A 838 24.70 10.37 8.98
C MET A 838 23.84 9.77 10.09
N VAL A 839 23.28 8.59 9.84
CA VAL A 839 22.50 7.83 10.83
C VAL A 839 23.43 6.86 11.54
N HIS A 840 23.47 6.92 12.88
CA HIS A 840 24.32 6.07 13.69
C HIS A 840 23.60 4.79 14.13
N ASP A 841 24.37 3.72 14.31
CA ASP A 841 23.84 2.48 14.85
C ASP A 841 23.40 2.68 16.31
N SER A 842 22.15 2.35 16.60
CA SER A 842 21.49 2.67 17.89
C SER A 842 20.05 2.15 17.94
N ASN A 843 19.55 1.87 19.14
CA ASN A 843 18.13 1.58 19.30
C ASN A 843 17.28 2.86 19.10
N PRO A 844 16.31 2.89 18.17
CA PRO A 844 15.47 4.06 17.95
C PRO A 844 14.63 4.36 19.21
N VAL A 845 14.49 5.64 19.55
CA VAL A 845 13.71 6.09 20.73
C VAL A 845 12.21 5.91 20.46
N PHE A 846 11.78 6.20 19.23
CA PHE A 846 10.46 5.93 18.68
C PHE A 846 10.61 5.55 17.20
N ALA A 847 9.87 4.55 16.71
CA ALA A 847 9.87 4.22 15.28
C ALA A 847 8.73 4.97 14.57
N ALA A 848 9.05 5.96 13.73
CA ALA A 848 8.11 6.57 12.80
C ALA A 848 8.34 6.00 11.38
N GLY A 849 7.27 5.65 10.66
CA GLY A 849 7.36 4.98 9.35
C GLY A 849 7.48 3.45 9.45
N SER A 850 7.91 2.78 8.38
CA SER A 850 8.03 1.31 8.34
C SER A 850 9.22 0.75 9.13
N GLY A 851 10.10 1.60 9.66
CA GLY A 851 11.29 1.18 10.41
C GLY A 851 12.46 0.67 9.57
N GLU A 852 12.24 0.38 8.28
CA GLU A 852 13.27 -0.07 7.33
C GLU A 852 14.23 1.06 6.94
N MET A 853 15.53 0.76 6.78
CA MET A 853 16.53 1.77 6.36
C MET A 853 16.29 2.31 4.95
N LEU A 854 15.70 1.50 4.06
CA LEU A 854 15.30 1.90 2.71
C LEU A 854 14.09 2.85 2.70
N ALA A 855 13.35 2.93 3.80
CA ALA A 855 12.20 3.80 3.99
C ALA A 855 12.53 5.05 4.83
N LEU A 856 13.81 5.29 5.11
CA LEU A 856 14.27 6.48 5.80
C LEU A 856 13.95 7.72 4.97
N GLY A 857 13.48 8.77 5.66
CA GLY A 857 12.96 9.97 5.00
C GLY A 857 11.51 9.87 4.55
N GLY A 858 10.67 9.04 5.18
CA GLY A 858 9.20 9.10 5.07
C GLY A 858 8.62 9.28 3.67
N ARG A 859 7.40 9.83 3.57
CA ARG A 859 6.78 10.15 2.27
C ARG A 859 7.17 11.58 1.88
N ILE A 860 7.86 11.74 0.76
CA ILE A 860 8.06 13.05 0.15
C ILE A 860 6.76 13.40 -0.58
N ASN A 861 5.95 14.29 -0.01
CA ASN A 861 4.86 14.92 -0.74
C ASN A 861 5.48 16.04 -1.59
N GLY A 862 5.12 16.17 -2.86
CA GLY A 862 5.63 17.20 -3.78
C GLY A 862 5.24 18.65 -3.44
N GLY A 863 5.35 19.03 -2.17
CA GLY A 863 5.31 20.42 -1.70
C GLY A 863 6.67 21.09 -1.86
N ARG A 864 6.71 22.40 -1.59
CA ARG A 864 7.87 23.26 -1.85
C ARG A 864 9.00 23.00 -0.84
N GLY A 865 10.25 23.04 -1.32
CA GLY A 865 11.50 23.20 -0.55
C GLY A 865 11.57 22.49 0.81
N ALA A 866 11.07 23.15 1.87
CA ALA A 866 11.05 22.65 3.25
C ALA A 866 10.31 21.30 3.42
N ASP A 867 9.30 21.00 2.60
CA ASP A 867 8.55 19.73 2.64
C ASP A 867 9.40 18.51 2.25
N LEU A 868 10.51 18.70 1.51
CA LEU A 868 11.48 17.65 1.18
C LEU A 868 12.36 17.26 2.37
N LEU A 869 12.65 18.23 3.26
CA LEU A 869 13.48 18.00 4.45
C LEU A 869 12.67 17.47 5.62
N LEU A 870 11.35 17.72 5.67
CA LEU A 870 10.50 17.29 6.78
C LEU A 870 10.62 15.80 7.11
N PRO A 871 10.63 14.87 6.13
CA PRO A 871 10.79 13.46 6.43
C PRO A 871 12.21 13.08 6.91
N LEU A 872 13.25 13.76 6.41
CA LEU A 872 14.62 13.64 6.92
C LEU A 872 14.71 14.20 8.35
N ALA A 873 14.02 15.30 8.65
CA ALA A 873 13.93 15.89 9.98
C ALA A 873 13.22 14.96 10.97
N VAL A 874 12.16 14.25 10.58
CA VAL A 874 11.54 13.19 11.43
C VAL A 874 12.56 12.11 11.79
N THR A 875 13.49 11.79 10.89
CA THR A 875 14.58 10.84 11.17
C THR A 875 15.52 11.37 12.27
N LEU A 876 15.81 12.68 12.27
CA LEU A 876 16.58 13.36 13.32
C LEU A 876 15.90 13.34 14.70
N PHE A 877 14.61 13.03 14.81
CA PHE A 877 13.93 12.94 16.11
C PHE A 877 13.75 11.50 16.61
N THR A 878 13.97 10.50 15.75
CA THR A 878 13.66 9.09 16.06
C THR A 878 14.90 8.26 16.39
N ARG A 879 16.09 8.71 15.98
CA ARG A 879 17.35 7.96 16.13
C ARG A 879 18.58 8.87 16.14
N PRO A 880 19.65 8.51 16.86
CA PRO A 880 20.98 9.13 16.76
C PRO A 880 21.41 9.45 15.32
N CYS A 881 21.52 10.74 15.04
CA CYS A 881 21.93 11.27 13.74
C CYS A 881 22.94 12.40 13.95
N THR A 882 23.88 12.52 13.02
CA THR A 882 24.74 13.70 12.90
C THR A 882 24.44 14.38 11.57
N LEU A 883 24.02 15.64 11.64
CA LEU A 883 24.04 16.54 10.50
C LEU A 883 25.43 17.15 10.42
N LEU A 884 26.08 17.07 9.27
CA LEU A 884 27.36 17.71 9.02
C LEU A 884 27.16 18.79 7.96
N VAL A 885 27.52 20.02 8.29
CA VAL A 885 27.46 21.18 7.39
C VAL A 885 28.89 21.61 7.06
N GLU A 886 29.21 21.66 5.78
CA GLU A 886 30.52 22.14 5.33
C GLU A 886 30.65 23.66 5.47
N LEU A 887 31.80 24.12 5.96
CA LEU A 887 32.13 25.52 6.17
C LEU A 887 33.28 25.95 5.27
N THR A 888 33.17 27.14 4.69
CA THR A 888 34.27 27.82 3.99
C THR A 888 35.30 28.37 4.97
N THR A 889 34.85 28.89 6.13
CA THR A 889 35.71 29.49 7.16
C THR A 889 35.23 29.13 8.57
N PRO A 890 35.93 28.24 9.31
CA PRO A 890 35.48 27.78 10.63
C PRO A 890 35.58 28.84 11.74
N GLU A 891 36.38 29.90 11.56
CA GLU A 891 36.55 30.96 12.58
C GLU A 891 35.28 31.77 12.83
N ALA A 892 34.50 32.06 11.78
CA ALA A 892 33.22 32.78 11.91
C ALA A 892 32.22 31.93 12.72
N ALA A 893 32.16 30.62 12.44
CA ALA A 893 31.35 29.68 13.20
C ALA A 893 31.78 29.63 14.67
N ARG A 894 33.09 29.61 14.95
CA ARG A 894 33.60 29.62 16.34
C ARG A 894 33.19 30.89 17.10
N LYS A 895 33.21 32.05 16.44
CA LYS A 895 32.78 33.33 17.02
C LYS A 895 31.27 33.36 17.31
N ALA A 896 30.46 32.82 16.39
CA ALA A 896 29.01 32.72 16.56
C ALA A 896 28.60 31.74 17.68
N LEU A 897 29.33 30.62 17.79
CA LEU A 897 29.10 29.60 18.80
C LEU A 897 29.68 29.94 20.19
N ASN A 898 30.23 31.15 20.38
CA ASN A 898 30.62 31.61 21.71
C ASN A 898 29.42 31.55 22.66
N THR A 899 29.59 30.92 23.83
CA THR A 899 28.53 30.60 24.81
C THR A 899 27.69 31.82 25.20
N ALA A 900 28.27 33.02 25.29
CA ALA A 900 27.52 34.24 25.58
C ALA A 900 26.62 34.66 24.40
N THR A 901 27.12 34.55 23.18
CA THR A 901 26.36 34.81 21.94
C THR A 901 25.24 33.78 21.76
N LEU A 902 25.53 32.49 21.99
CA LEU A 902 24.56 31.40 21.84
C LEU A 902 23.40 31.52 22.84
N ASN A 903 23.70 31.83 24.11
CA ASN A 903 22.66 32.03 25.13
C ASN A 903 21.79 33.26 24.85
N ASN A 904 22.38 34.36 24.38
CA ASN A 904 21.61 35.55 23.98
C ASN A 904 20.70 35.27 22.78
N LEU A 905 21.18 34.45 21.84
CA LEU A 905 20.43 34.05 20.65
C LEU A 905 19.24 33.16 21.03
N ILE A 906 19.48 32.12 21.83
CA ILE A 906 18.45 31.22 22.36
C ILE A 906 17.39 31.98 23.17
N ALA A 907 17.82 32.93 23.99
CA ALA A 907 16.92 33.79 24.76
C ALA A 907 16.06 34.72 23.87
N GLY A 908 16.53 35.07 22.67
CA GLY A 908 15.77 35.83 21.67
C GLY A 908 14.73 34.96 20.95
N VAL A 909 15.12 33.76 20.48
CA VAL A 909 14.24 32.81 19.76
C VAL A 909 13.06 32.36 20.63
N MET A 910 13.32 32.03 21.89
CA MET A 910 12.33 31.43 22.79
C MET A 910 11.39 32.45 23.45
N ARG A 911 11.57 33.76 23.20
CA ARG A 911 10.59 34.79 23.63
C ARG A 911 9.30 34.79 22.82
N HIS A 912 9.26 34.07 21.69
CA HIS A 912 8.11 34.01 20.77
C HIS A 912 7.36 32.66 20.75
N GLY A 913 7.70 31.67 21.60
CA GLY A 913 7.05 30.34 21.60
C GLY A 913 6.85 29.71 22.98
N ASP A 914 6.10 28.60 23.04
CA ASP A 914 5.69 27.84 24.25
C ASP A 914 6.84 27.06 24.97
N ALA A 915 8.11 27.37 24.69
CA ALA A 915 9.27 26.65 25.24
C ALA A 915 9.84 27.37 26.48
N ASN A 916 9.75 26.72 27.66
CA ASN A 916 9.88 27.43 28.95
C ASN A 916 11.32 27.63 29.45
N ILE A 917 12.30 26.84 29.01
CA ILE A 917 13.71 26.95 29.46
C ILE A 917 14.64 26.50 28.34
N ALA A 918 15.60 27.34 27.95
CA ALA A 918 16.68 26.95 27.04
C ALA A 918 18.03 27.53 27.50
N GLU A 919 19.04 26.67 27.61
CA GLU A 919 20.39 27.01 28.05
C GLU A 919 21.43 26.36 27.13
N ALA A 920 22.53 27.07 26.88
CA ALA A 920 23.69 26.56 26.17
C ALA A 920 24.94 26.58 27.05
N TYR A 921 25.70 25.49 27.02
CA TYR A 921 26.96 25.38 27.74
C TYR A 921 28.03 24.68 26.90
N GLN A 922 29.27 25.12 27.08
CA GLN A 922 30.42 24.55 26.40
C GLN A 922 30.91 23.30 27.14
N VAL A 923 31.18 22.23 26.41
CA VAL A 923 31.71 20.96 26.95
C VAL A 923 33.14 20.69 26.51
N ASP A 924 33.58 21.31 25.41
CA ASP A 924 34.96 21.31 24.93
C ASP A 924 35.24 22.61 24.18
N ALA A 925 36.51 22.94 23.92
CA ALA A 925 36.94 24.14 23.22
C ALA A 925 36.23 24.34 21.87
N ALA A 926 35.80 23.25 21.23
CA ALA A 926 35.07 23.24 19.97
C ALA A 926 33.70 22.56 20.05
N ALA A 927 33.14 22.31 21.24
CA ALA A 927 31.85 21.62 21.39
C ALA A 927 30.94 22.25 22.45
N TRP A 928 29.65 22.35 22.12
CA TRP A 928 28.60 22.95 22.93
C TRP A 928 27.39 22.03 23.00
N ILE A 929 26.64 22.11 24.09
CA ILE A 929 25.33 21.46 24.24
C ILE A 929 24.28 22.54 24.42
N ILE A 930 23.25 22.48 23.58
CA ILE A 930 22.04 23.29 23.67
C ILE A 930 20.95 22.43 24.28
N ARG A 931 20.40 22.85 25.42
CA ARG A 931 19.26 22.24 26.07
C ARG A 931 18.05 23.14 25.91
N PHE A 932 16.90 22.57 25.59
CA PHE A 932 15.62 23.27 25.61
C PHE A 932 14.46 22.35 26.00
N GLU A 933 13.38 22.91 26.55
CA GLU A 933 12.18 22.18 26.93
C GLU A 933 11.02 22.43 25.96
N VAL A 934 10.42 21.36 25.43
CA VAL A 934 9.23 21.42 24.56
C VAL A 934 8.18 20.45 25.09
N PHE A 935 6.98 20.94 25.41
CA PHE A 935 5.88 20.13 25.96
C PHE A 935 6.27 19.25 27.18
N GLY A 936 7.16 19.74 28.06
CA GLY A 936 7.65 18.97 29.21
C GLY A 936 8.80 18.00 28.90
N ILE A 937 9.26 17.92 27.64
CA ILE A 937 10.36 17.06 27.20
C ILE A 937 11.64 17.89 27.12
N ASN A 938 12.67 17.48 27.86
CA ASN A 938 14.00 18.09 27.79
C ASN A 938 14.78 17.54 26.58
N VAL A 939 14.95 18.36 25.56
CA VAL A 939 15.76 18.06 24.37
C VAL A 939 17.17 18.60 24.59
N ARG A 940 18.19 17.85 24.16
CA ARG A 940 19.59 18.30 24.16
C ARG A 940 20.19 18.03 22.80
N ILE A 941 20.82 19.03 22.19
CA ILE A 941 21.52 18.93 20.91
C ILE A 941 22.97 19.30 21.17
N LYS A 942 23.91 18.50 20.65
CA LYS A 942 25.33 18.85 20.68
C LYS A 942 25.74 19.46 19.35
N ILE A 943 26.47 20.57 19.41
CA ILE A 943 27.09 21.23 18.28
C ILE A 943 28.59 21.14 18.46
N GLU A 944 29.32 20.68 17.44
CA GLU A 944 30.77 20.51 17.47
C GLU A 944 31.39 21.06 16.18
N LEU A 945 32.46 21.83 16.29
CA LEU A 945 33.29 22.23 15.16
C LEU A 945 34.46 21.26 15.04
N ARG A 946 34.55 20.58 13.89
CA ARG A 946 35.64 19.66 13.60
C ARG A 946 36.16 19.96 12.20
N ASP A 947 37.43 20.37 12.13
CA ASP A 947 38.05 20.85 10.89
C ASP A 947 37.21 21.96 10.24
N ASN A 948 36.78 21.78 9.00
CA ASN A 948 35.90 22.69 8.26
C ASN A 948 34.42 22.25 8.31
N MET A 949 34.02 21.48 9.32
CA MET A 949 32.66 20.94 9.45
C MET A 949 32.01 21.42 10.74
N LEU A 950 30.73 21.81 10.63
CA LEU A 950 29.82 21.98 11.74
C LEU A 950 29.01 20.69 11.91
N LEU A 951 29.23 19.98 13.02
CA LEU A 951 28.48 18.78 13.39
C LEU A 951 27.34 19.18 14.31
N VAL A 952 26.10 18.87 13.92
CA VAL A 952 24.91 19.01 14.76
C VAL A 952 24.37 17.62 15.08
N GLN A 953 24.46 17.24 16.33
CA GLN A 953 24.09 15.94 16.86
C GLN A 953 22.80 16.07 17.66
N ASN A 954 21.75 15.37 17.22
CA ASN A 954 20.46 15.37 17.90
C ASN A 954 20.51 14.72 19.30
N ILE A 955 21.53 13.90 19.57
CA ILE A 955 21.82 13.28 20.86
C ILE A 955 23.29 13.57 21.22
N PRO A 956 23.59 14.22 22.35
CA PRO A 956 24.96 14.63 22.69
C PRO A 956 25.96 13.49 22.94
N TRP A 957 25.45 12.28 23.14
CA TRP A 957 26.20 11.12 23.62
C TRP A 957 26.43 10.07 22.53
N ILE A 958 26.39 10.47 21.26
CA ILE A 958 26.73 9.60 20.13
C ILE A 958 28.16 9.10 20.30
N GLU A 959 28.40 7.82 19.97
CA GLU A 959 29.75 7.25 20.03
C GLU A 959 30.73 8.05 19.15
N PRO A 960 31.97 8.29 19.63
CA PRO A 960 32.96 8.98 18.82
C PRO A 960 33.23 8.23 17.52
N PHE A 961 33.10 8.95 16.39
CA PHE A 961 33.44 8.45 15.06
C PHE A 961 34.55 9.31 14.45
N LYS A 962 35.31 8.73 13.54
CA LYS A 962 36.31 9.43 12.70
C LYS A 962 35.77 9.57 11.28
N LEU A 963 36.09 10.68 10.63
CA LEU A 963 35.89 10.88 9.20
C LEU A 963 37.21 10.49 8.52
N ASP A 964 37.31 9.26 8.02
CA ASP A 964 38.58 8.68 7.58
C ASP A 964 38.96 9.09 6.15
N ARG A 965 37.95 9.24 5.28
CA ARG A 965 38.16 9.52 3.86
C ARG A 965 37.09 10.46 3.33
N ILE A 966 37.55 11.46 2.58
CA ILE A 966 36.71 12.32 1.75
C ILE A 966 36.78 11.77 0.32
N GLU A 967 35.62 11.44 -0.24
CA GLU A 967 35.46 11.08 -1.65
C GLU A 967 34.83 12.26 -2.38
N GLU A 968 35.49 12.72 -3.45
CA GLU A 968 34.99 13.77 -4.31
C GLU A 968 34.21 13.16 -5.48
N ALA A 969 32.91 13.45 -5.52
CA ALA A 969 32.00 13.01 -6.56
C ALA A 969 31.65 14.20 -7.47
N HIS A 970 32.37 14.31 -8.58
CA HIS A 970 32.15 15.38 -9.56
C HIS A 970 30.82 15.21 -10.28
N GLY A 971 30.03 16.29 -10.37
CA GLY A 971 28.75 16.29 -11.09
C GLY A 971 27.63 15.52 -10.41
N VAL A 972 27.82 15.00 -9.20
CA VAL A 972 26.77 14.33 -8.43
C VAL A 972 26.05 15.36 -7.57
N ALA A 973 24.74 15.50 -7.73
CA ALA A 973 23.92 16.42 -6.96
C ALA A 973 23.60 15.86 -5.56
N ALA A 974 23.31 14.56 -5.49
CA ALA A 974 22.99 13.87 -4.25
C ALA A 974 23.44 12.39 -4.28
N ARG A 975 23.84 11.86 -3.13
CA ARG A 975 24.29 10.48 -2.91
C ARG A 975 23.73 9.93 -1.61
N ALA A 976 23.23 8.71 -1.62
CA ALA A 976 22.85 7.93 -0.46
C ALA A 976 23.64 6.61 -0.44
N LEU A 977 24.27 6.30 0.69
CA LEU A 977 25.06 5.10 0.93
C LEU A 977 24.47 4.32 2.11
N LEU A 978 24.06 3.08 1.85
CA LEU A 978 23.54 2.14 2.83
C LEU A 978 24.56 1.00 3.05
N VAL A 979 24.87 0.75 4.32
CA VAL A 979 25.75 -0.34 4.77
C VAL A 979 25.00 -1.16 5.83
N PRO A 980 24.17 -2.15 5.43
CA PRO A 980 23.32 -2.89 6.36
C PRO A 980 24.12 -3.60 7.47
N GLY A 981 25.34 -4.07 7.17
CA GLY A 981 26.22 -4.73 8.13
C GLY A 981 26.68 -3.82 9.30
N ALA A 982 26.63 -2.50 9.14
CA ALA A 982 26.97 -1.56 10.20
C ALA A 982 25.84 -1.36 11.23
N ALA A 983 24.62 -1.83 10.94
CA ALA A 983 23.41 -1.61 11.73
C ALA A 983 23.24 -2.60 12.89
N VAL A 984 24.31 -2.97 13.60
CA VAL A 984 24.35 -4.09 14.56
C VAL A 984 23.28 -3.99 15.65
N MET A 985 23.16 -2.85 16.33
CA MET A 985 22.13 -2.60 17.34
C MET A 985 20.73 -2.52 16.75
N GLN A 986 20.60 -2.05 15.50
CA GLN A 986 19.33 -1.91 14.80
C GLN A 986 18.82 -3.21 14.16
N GLN A 987 19.63 -4.27 14.07
CA GLN A 987 19.25 -5.53 13.44
C GLN A 987 17.90 -6.10 13.93
N PRO A 988 17.58 -6.12 15.25
CA PRO A 988 16.29 -6.61 15.72
C PRO A 988 15.11 -5.77 15.20
N ALA A 989 15.27 -4.44 15.15
CA ALA A 989 14.24 -3.53 14.68
C ALA A 989 14.05 -3.64 13.16
N MET A 990 15.14 -3.70 12.39
CA MET A 990 15.11 -3.95 10.95
C MET A 990 14.49 -5.30 10.62
N PHE A 991 14.82 -6.33 11.40
CA PHE A 991 14.23 -7.66 11.26
C PHE A 991 12.73 -7.62 11.53
N ALA A 992 12.29 -6.99 12.62
CA ALA A 992 10.87 -6.86 12.94
C ALA A 992 10.10 -6.15 11.81
N ALA A 993 10.63 -5.04 11.29
CA ALA A 993 10.06 -4.32 10.15
C ALA A 993 9.96 -5.19 8.89
N ALA A 994 11.04 -5.90 8.56
CA ALA A 994 11.04 -6.84 7.44
C ALA A 994 10.01 -7.96 7.63
N GLN A 995 9.89 -8.52 8.84
CA GLN A 995 8.89 -9.54 9.15
C GLN A 995 7.46 -9.01 9.08
N GLU A 996 7.20 -7.77 9.50
CA GLU A 996 5.88 -7.14 9.36
C GLU A 996 5.47 -7.01 7.89
N ARG A 997 6.44 -6.64 7.03
CA ARG A 997 6.25 -6.57 5.58
C ARG A 997 5.99 -7.95 4.96
N LEU A 998 6.84 -8.93 5.24
CA LEU A 998 6.69 -10.30 4.75
C LEU A 998 5.37 -10.91 5.23
N ARG A 999 4.97 -10.66 6.48
CA ARG A 999 3.65 -11.04 6.99
C ARG A 999 2.52 -10.43 6.18
N GLY A 1000 2.58 -9.13 5.89
CA GLY A 1000 1.58 -8.45 5.06
C GLY A 1000 1.46 -9.08 3.68
N ILE A 1001 2.60 -9.43 3.07
CA ILE A 1001 2.67 -10.15 1.80
C ILE A 1001 2.06 -11.56 1.91
N ALA A 1002 2.37 -12.31 2.98
CA ALA A 1002 1.85 -13.66 3.22
C ALA A 1002 0.33 -13.67 3.37
N PHE A 1003 -0.22 -12.72 4.12
CA PHE A 1003 -1.67 -12.60 4.29
C PHE A 1003 -2.37 -12.16 3.01
N ALA A 1004 -1.82 -11.18 2.28
CA ALA A 1004 -2.36 -10.82 0.98
C ALA A 1004 -2.34 -12.00 -0.01
N GLY A 1005 -1.27 -12.81 -0.01
CA GLY A 1005 -1.19 -14.02 -0.83
C GLY A 1005 -2.25 -15.06 -0.45
N GLY A 1006 -2.41 -15.34 0.85
CA GLY A 1006 -3.41 -16.27 1.36
C GLY A 1006 -4.84 -15.83 1.10
N GLU A 1007 -5.11 -14.53 1.16
CA GLU A 1007 -6.42 -13.94 0.84
C GLU A 1007 -6.92 -14.33 -0.56
N ARG A 1008 -6.01 -14.39 -1.56
CA ARG A 1008 -6.34 -14.78 -2.94
C ARG A 1008 -6.80 -16.23 -3.05
N LEU A 1009 -6.43 -17.08 -2.10
CA LEU A 1009 -6.80 -18.50 -2.08
C LEU A 1009 -8.17 -18.72 -1.42
N ILE A 1010 -8.68 -17.75 -0.65
CA ILE A 1010 -9.94 -17.90 0.11
C ILE A 1010 -11.12 -18.29 -0.79
N PRO A 1011 -11.34 -17.68 -1.97
CA PRO A 1011 -12.41 -18.10 -2.87
C PRO A 1011 -12.34 -19.56 -3.31
N PHE A 1012 -11.16 -20.18 -3.33
CA PHE A 1012 -11.01 -21.59 -3.70
C PHE A 1012 -11.09 -22.50 -2.48
N ILE A 1013 -10.48 -22.11 -1.36
CA ILE A 1013 -10.58 -22.85 -0.09
C ILE A 1013 -12.04 -22.94 0.38
N ALA A 1014 -12.84 -21.89 0.17
CA ALA A 1014 -14.25 -21.87 0.52
C ALA A 1014 -15.10 -22.87 -0.29
N THR A 1015 -14.62 -23.37 -1.45
CA THR A 1015 -15.29 -24.48 -2.16
C THR A 1015 -14.95 -25.86 -1.60
N GLY A 1016 -14.06 -25.93 -0.59
CA GLY A 1016 -13.56 -27.17 0.01
C GLY A 1016 -12.21 -27.63 -0.53
N ALA A 1017 -11.57 -26.87 -1.42
CA ALA A 1017 -10.25 -27.21 -1.96
C ALA A 1017 -9.16 -27.24 -0.87
N SER A 1018 -8.21 -28.17 -1.00
CA SER A 1018 -6.95 -28.13 -0.27
C SER A 1018 -6.10 -26.92 -0.69
N VAL A 1019 -5.05 -26.58 0.08
CA VAL A 1019 -4.18 -25.45 -0.27
C VAL A 1019 -3.48 -25.67 -1.61
N GLY A 1020 -3.01 -26.89 -1.90
CA GLY A 1020 -2.39 -27.23 -3.18
C GLY A 1020 -3.34 -27.11 -4.36
N GLU A 1021 -4.58 -27.61 -4.21
CA GLU A 1021 -5.63 -27.48 -5.22
C GLU A 1021 -6.03 -26.01 -5.43
N ALA A 1022 -6.14 -25.23 -4.35
CA ALA A 1022 -6.43 -23.80 -4.42
C ALA A 1022 -5.34 -23.04 -5.18
N LEU A 1023 -4.06 -23.35 -4.97
CA LEU A 1023 -2.94 -22.77 -5.72
C LEU A 1023 -3.01 -23.13 -7.21
N ALA A 1024 -3.26 -24.40 -7.54
CA ALA A 1024 -3.37 -24.89 -8.92
C ALA A 1024 -4.58 -24.26 -9.64
N ARG A 1025 -5.75 -24.22 -8.99
CA ARG A 1025 -6.96 -23.59 -9.53
C ARG A 1025 -6.79 -22.08 -9.68
N HIS A 1026 -6.14 -21.42 -8.72
CA HIS A 1026 -5.81 -20.00 -8.86
C HIS A 1026 -4.90 -19.76 -10.08
N GLN A 1027 -3.91 -20.62 -10.31
CA GLN A 1027 -3.07 -20.56 -11.51
C GLN A 1027 -3.88 -20.72 -12.80
N ALA A 1028 -4.77 -21.71 -12.87
CA ALA A 1028 -5.60 -21.96 -14.04
C ALA A 1028 -6.53 -20.77 -14.33
N CYS A 1029 -7.21 -20.26 -13.31
CA CYS A 1029 -8.22 -19.21 -13.47
C CYS A 1029 -7.59 -17.83 -13.72
N PHE A 1030 -6.49 -17.48 -13.05
CA PHE A 1030 -5.92 -16.13 -13.07
C PHE A 1030 -4.53 -16.02 -13.73
N GLY A 1031 -3.88 -17.14 -14.05
CA GLY A 1031 -2.57 -17.18 -14.72
C GLY A 1031 -1.36 -16.92 -13.85
N PHE A 1032 -1.52 -16.92 -12.53
CA PHE A 1032 -0.42 -16.70 -11.58
C PHE A 1032 -0.68 -17.41 -10.27
N VAL A 1033 0.39 -17.60 -9.48
CA VAL A 1033 0.36 -18.30 -8.20
C VAL A 1033 0.83 -17.36 -7.09
N PRO A 1034 0.02 -17.10 -6.05
CA PRO A 1034 0.50 -16.46 -4.84
C PRO A 1034 1.62 -17.30 -4.22
N ARG A 1035 2.74 -16.68 -3.86
CA ARG A 1035 3.86 -17.38 -3.18
C ARG A 1035 3.98 -16.90 -1.75
N HIS A 1036 4.00 -17.83 -0.81
CA HIS A 1036 4.27 -17.50 0.58
C HIS A 1036 5.70 -16.94 0.67
N PRO A 1037 5.91 -15.77 1.30
CA PRO A 1037 7.24 -15.19 1.43
C PRO A 1037 8.08 -15.97 2.45
N GLY A 1038 9.41 -15.94 2.27
CA GLY A 1038 10.34 -16.74 3.07
C GLY A 1038 10.18 -18.24 2.83
N ASN A 1039 10.66 -19.07 3.76
CA ASN A 1039 10.54 -20.53 3.69
C ASN A 1039 9.25 -21.05 4.36
N GLY A 1040 8.18 -20.24 4.38
CA GLY A 1040 6.91 -20.61 5.01
C GLY A 1040 5.88 -21.13 4.03
N GLU A 1041 4.78 -21.68 4.55
CA GLU A 1041 3.68 -22.26 3.79
C GLU A 1041 2.32 -21.86 4.36
N TRP A 1042 1.30 -21.87 3.50
CA TRP A 1042 -0.08 -21.82 3.98
C TRP A 1042 -0.58 -23.21 4.30
N VAL A 1043 -1.20 -23.36 5.47
CA VAL A 1043 -1.77 -24.61 5.96
C VAL A 1043 -3.24 -24.42 6.30
N LEU A 1044 -4.05 -25.44 6.07
CA LEU A 1044 -5.44 -25.44 6.49
C LEU A 1044 -5.55 -26.01 7.91
N ARG A 1045 -6.08 -25.23 8.86
CA ARG A 1045 -6.39 -25.67 10.23
C ARG A 1045 -7.84 -25.33 10.53
N ASN A 1046 -8.64 -26.35 10.85
CA ASN A 1046 -10.05 -26.19 11.20
C ASN A 1046 -10.85 -25.43 10.12
N GLY A 1047 -10.64 -25.80 8.84
CA GLY A 1047 -11.32 -25.17 7.71
C GLY A 1047 -10.90 -23.72 7.41
N ARG A 1048 -9.83 -23.23 8.03
CA ARG A 1048 -9.31 -21.88 7.80
C ARG A 1048 -7.86 -21.93 7.36
N LEU A 1049 -7.51 -21.02 6.47
CA LEU A 1049 -6.16 -20.85 6.00
C LEU A 1049 -5.33 -20.16 7.11
N TYR A 1050 -4.10 -20.61 7.30
CA TYR A 1050 -3.13 -20.08 8.27
C TYR A 1050 -1.75 -20.05 7.62
N SER A 1051 -0.92 -19.07 7.96
CA SER A 1051 0.52 -19.13 7.73
C SER A 1051 1.17 -19.89 8.90
N ASP A 1052 2.05 -20.84 8.60
CA ASP A 1052 2.82 -21.58 9.60
C ASP A 1052 3.82 -20.67 10.35
N ILE A 1053 4.36 -19.66 9.68
CA ILE A 1053 5.26 -18.65 10.23
C ILE A 1053 4.50 -17.50 10.90
N TYR A 1054 3.50 -16.94 10.22
CA TYR A 1054 2.88 -15.68 10.61
C TYR A 1054 1.49 -15.81 11.26
N GLY A 1055 0.96 -17.02 11.35
CA GLY A 1055 -0.35 -17.29 11.94
C GLY A 1055 -1.52 -16.81 11.07
N SER A 1056 -2.49 -16.12 11.66
CA SER A 1056 -3.66 -15.55 10.96
C SER A 1056 -3.88 -14.09 11.34
N ALA A 1057 -4.79 -13.38 10.67
CA ALA A 1057 -5.10 -11.98 11.02
C ALA A 1057 -5.59 -11.79 12.46
N LYS A 1058 -6.22 -12.83 13.05
CA LYS A 1058 -6.71 -12.81 14.43
C LYS A 1058 -5.68 -13.33 15.44
N GLU A 1059 -4.78 -14.20 14.99
CA GLU A 1059 -3.73 -14.82 15.79
C GLU A 1059 -2.38 -14.53 15.14
N VAL A 1060 -2.01 -13.24 15.12
CA VAL A 1060 -0.84 -12.77 14.41
C VAL A 1060 0.42 -13.24 15.13
N ARG A 1061 1.35 -13.83 14.36
CA ARG A 1061 2.66 -14.28 14.83
C ARG A 1061 3.74 -13.75 13.90
N GLN A 1062 4.98 -13.78 14.38
CA GLN A 1062 6.17 -13.58 13.57
C GLN A 1062 7.36 -14.22 14.28
N PRO A 1063 8.41 -14.62 13.55
CA PRO A 1063 9.63 -15.13 14.16
C PRO A 1063 10.24 -14.11 15.13
N GLN A 1064 10.86 -14.62 16.20
CA GLN A 1064 11.72 -13.81 17.04
C GLN A 1064 13.04 -13.55 16.30
N TYR A 1065 13.61 -12.36 16.49
CA TYR A 1065 14.93 -12.05 15.93
C TYR A 1065 16.01 -13.02 16.44
N ALA A 1066 16.83 -13.50 15.52
CA ALA A 1066 18.08 -14.19 15.79
C ALA A 1066 19.17 -13.71 14.79
N PRO A 1067 20.45 -13.64 15.19
CA PRO A 1067 21.51 -13.00 14.40
C PRO A 1067 21.78 -13.63 13.02
N ASP A 1068 21.47 -14.91 12.89
CA ASP A 1068 21.62 -15.74 11.70
C ASP A 1068 20.48 -15.53 10.68
N LEU A 1069 19.33 -14.99 11.11
CA LEU A 1069 18.17 -14.81 10.26
C LEU A 1069 18.36 -13.69 9.22
N ALA A 1070 17.73 -13.87 8.07
CA ALA A 1070 17.75 -12.94 6.96
C ALA A 1070 17.06 -11.61 7.31
N LEU A 1071 17.69 -10.47 6.98
CA LEU A 1071 17.17 -9.11 7.17
C LEU A 1071 16.20 -8.68 6.05
N GLY A 1072 15.37 -9.60 5.56
CA GLY A 1072 14.46 -9.36 4.45
C GLY A 1072 15.21 -9.06 3.14
N VAL A 1073 14.91 -7.93 2.50
CA VAL A 1073 15.46 -7.57 1.17
C VAL A 1073 16.90 -7.07 1.22
N LEU A 1074 17.36 -6.62 2.39
CA LEU A 1074 18.76 -6.27 2.60
C LEU A 1074 19.63 -7.48 2.92
N ASP A 1075 19.05 -8.68 2.99
CA ASP A 1075 19.82 -9.89 3.25
C ASP A 1075 20.82 -10.17 2.13
N GLY A 1076 22.09 -10.37 2.51
CA GLY A 1076 23.21 -10.52 1.58
C GLY A 1076 23.68 -9.23 0.89
N VAL A 1077 23.08 -8.07 1.17
CA VAL A 1077 23.57 -6.77 0.66
C VAL A 1077 24.67 -6.26 1.60
N GLU A 1078 25.91 -6.23 1.10
CA GLU A 1078 27.05 -5.68 1.85
C GLU A 1078 27.03 -4.15 1.80
N ARG A 1079 26.76 -3.60 0.61
CA ARG A 1079 26.74 -2.16 0.32
C ARG A 1079 25.74 -1.87 -0.79
N LEU A 1080 24.95 -0.82 -0.62
CA LEU A 1080 24.07 -0.26 -1.64
C LEU A 1080 24.29 1.25 -1.71
N GLU A 1081 24.56 1.76 -2.89
CA GLU A 1081 24.79 3.17 -3.15
C GLU A 1081 23.86 3.65 -4.26
N VAL A 1082 23.21 4.79 -4.02
CA VAL A 1082 22.34 5.45 -5.00
C VAL A 1082 22.82 6.88 -5.15
N SER A 1083 23.02 7.33 -6.38
CA SER A 1083 23.40 8.72 -6.66
C SER A 1083 22.65 9.29 -7.85
N MET A 1084 22.50 10.61 -7.81
CA MET A 1084 21.76 11.39 -8.81
C MET A 1084 22.64 12.53 -9.30
N GLN A 1085 22.63 12.75 -10.60
CA GLN A 1085 23.40 13.76 -11.31
C GLN A 1085 22.48 14.48 -12.31
N PHE A 1086 22.48 15.81 -12.24
CA PHE A 1086 21.83 16.65 -13.25
C PHE A 1086 22.89 17.09 -14.26
N GLU A 1087 22.63 16.82 -15.53
CA GLU A 1087 23.43 17.18 -16.69
C GLU A 1087 22.68 18.25 -17.50
N ASP A 1088 23.39 19.07 -18.28
CA ASP A 1088 22.79 20.09 -19.15
C ASP A 1088 21.68 19.51 -20.06
N SER A 1089 21.88 18.26 -20.48
CA SER A 1089 20.98 17.50 -21.35
C SER A 1089 20.05 16.57 -20.59
N GLY A 1090 20.27 16.28 -19.30
CA GLY A 1090 19.37 15.36 -18.63
C GLY A 1090 19.61 14.96 -17.17
N LEU A 1091 18.96 13.88 -16.73
CA LEU A 1091 19.05 13.31 -15.38
C LEU A 1091 19.71 11.94 -15.46
N ARG A 1092 20.85 11.78 -14.78
CA ARG A 1092 21.52 10.49 -14.61
C ARG A 1092 21.35 9.99 -13.18
N THR A 1093 20.93 8.75 -13.03
CA THR A 1093 20.93 8.05 -11.75
C THR A 1093 21.83 6.83 -11.83
N ASN A 1094 22.53 6.54 -10.73
CA ASN A 1094 23.37 5.35 -10.60
C ASN A 1094 22.99 4.60 -9.33
N ILE A 1095 22.77 3.29 -9.46
CA ILE A 1095 22.56 2.37 -8.35
C ILE A 1095 23.68 1.33 -8.40
N LYS A 1096 24.54 1.32 -7.39
CA LYS A 1096 25.63 0.35 -7.25
C LYS A 1096 25.39 -0.54 -6.06
N TRP A 1097 25.54 -1.86 -6.21
CA TRP A 1097 25.38 -2.77 -5.09
C TRP A 1097 26.33 -3.96 -5.15
N ARG A 1098 26.68 -4.44 -3.95
CA ARG A 1098 27.41 -5.69 -3.75
C ARG A 1098 26.52 -6.70 -3.05
N TYR A 1099 26.38 -7.87 -3.66
CA TYR A 1099 25.62 -8.97 -3.10
C TYR A 1099 26.54 -10.15 -2.77
N GLN A 1100 26.55 -10.57 -1.50
CA GLN A 1100 27.15 -11.81 -1.05
C GLN A 1100 26.07 -12.72 -0.50
N LYS A 1101 25.84 -13.86 -1.16
CA LYS A 1101 24.93 -14.90 -0.65
C LYS A 1101 25.50 -15.41 0.68
N ARG A 1102 24.77 -15.23 1.79
CA ARG A 1102 25.12 -15.90 3.06
C ARG A 1102 25.16 -17.40 2.77
N GLN A 1103 26.33 -18.02 2.88
CA GLN A 1103 26.40 -19.48 2.89
C GLN A 1103 25.72 -19.93 4.18
N PRO A 1104 24.75 -20.87 4.13
CA PRO A 1104 24.25 -21.47 5.35
C PRO A 1104 25.45 -22.09 6.07
N GLN A 1105 25.71 -21.69 7.31
CA GLN A 1105 26.67 -22.39 8.14
C GLN A 1105 26.13 -23.81 8.28
N VAL A 1106 26.71 -24.74 7.54
CA VAL A 1106 26.55 -26.15 7.79
C VAL A 1106 27.15 -26.36 9.17
N GLU A 1107 26.30 -26.56 10.18
CA GLU A 1107 26.75 -27.13 11.44
C GLU A 1107 27.41 -28.47 11.09
N GLU A 1108 28.74 -28.51 11.11
CA GLU A 1108 29.46 -29.76 11.26
C GLU A 1108 29.00 -30.37 12.59
N LYS A 1109 28.15 -31.39 12.48
CA LYS A 1109 27.65 -32.21 13.60
C LYS A 1109 28.78 -32.92 14.32
#